data_AF-A0AAD5PJZ2-F1
#
_entry.id   AF-A0AAD5PJZ2-F1
#
_cell.length_a   1.000
_cell.length_b   1.000
_cell.length_c   1.000
_cell.angle_alpha   90.00
_cell.angle_beta   90.00
_cell.angle_gamma   90.00
#
_symmetry.space_group_name_H-M   'P 1'
#
loop_
_entity.id
_entity.type
_entity.pdbx_description
1 polymer ?
#
loop_
_entity_poly.entity_id
_entity_poly.type
_entity_poly.pdbx_seq_one_letter_code
_entity_poly.pdbx_strand_id
1 'polypeptide(L)'
;MEGDIIAHTKSHFDHADEIKELLNILIIGTDVETGGKTIRRLSEILDMYQEQSHLMDPYLENLVGPVIVKLREYIEHPKDFSSESTGHLLFRYLYLVTKTRGYKTVVKFMSHDVIDLEPVFEFLCAMNDRSIPWETRYICFIWLSLICMIPFDLKRVDSASMSEESLITRMLNVCKEYLKSTGKERDGAGLLLARLLSRRDIGDALMPYIEWTKERLNADADVFETAGILSSLCSIYQYGSREVLLPTLDDSVMPLLTMEFFAKYENNSLIRKLRTKLTQRIGLCYLKPKIAPWRYQRGHRSLRQNLGDGGNASTTRTIKGDPMDIEGSSTSNSGNDEYEYVSDNLETVIDILLNGLRDKDTIVRWSAAKGIGRITQRLPRELAEDVIDYLLELFQENTLINPSTQKLDLSAVSDSTWHGASLAVAELARRGLLLPHRLKQTIPWIMLALKFDLKRGSHSIGAHVRDAACYVCWSFARAYAPHILEPFVGHIAKNLVVVSVFDREINVRRASSAAFQENVGRQGIFPCGIDIIQLADYFSLGNRSNSFLNVAFEIAKFKDYTDPLINHLVSTTTRHWDKAIRILAASALKRLATLQPYHFINLILPDLAPYTLHKDMQISHGAMLAVAEICDALKECRDKDPELEAYWQSKQQLLREIGSIPHRIPAKSLTTFGSEHIREAICRLIECMAIVNIPIFPIEQQDGKQPIMVLDVWKTVVQSSLERKEENVQEFAVAAFGAIAATYGISKEEIYICLDKIASTRLVYGRRGYALALGKVSYFVDDRRSWLPDVVRHLCSAAQVQREQQANDAEAKRNAVIGLKRIIINVGNEFKQVLSKDDFEALLNSLQFCLTDYSTDQRGDVGSWVRSASMECLQSLLLLVGRIDASSSPETHYLSATTMARVFAALLKQSVERIDRVRDCAGTVLCELLYTSDDDKVVLDIPNRDVLEKYITRNISWASPADLYPVMTHILIAEPYRFELLTGLISSAGGLTESLVRHSSSCLIDYMNGLPTSSTEELSLEEMARNLLKIFTSYEKQDRVILPLMDVLGLLYESGTLGRIEKDAIHNNIFVSVRKECFKSKNIRKLLSATKVYFGMTSLQESQVKTKAIQQMLSYLVHAFPRVRMEVSDQLYTYISVLDEEEMTDGTMEAEEIITGTDWSARLPEIKPIRDQLYGLLNVPKPILKPAVKK
;
A
#
# COMPACT_ATOMS: atom_id res chain seq x y z
N MET A 1 -6.12 -4.74 -12.36
CA MET A 1 -4.89 -5.03 -13.10
C MET A 1 -4.57 -3.84 -14.03
N GLU A 2 -4.52 -2.62 -13.49
CA GLU A 2 -4.36 -1.37 -14.27
C GLU A 2 -3.29 -0.44 -13.65
N GLY A 3 -2.43 -0.98 -12.78
CA GLY A 3 -1.50 -0.20 -11.95
C GLY A 3 -0.18 0.20 -12.61
N ASP A 4 0.21 -0.41 -13.74
CA ASP A 4 1.58 -0.29 -14.29
C ASP A 4 1.69 0.24 -15.74
N ILE A 5 0.62 0.80 -16.34
CA ILE A 5 0.51 0.89 -17.81
C ILE A 5 1.03 2.19 -18.46
N ILE A 6 1.76 3.09 -17.78
CA ILE A 6 2.35 4.25 -18.48
C ILE A 6 3.81 4.47 -18.11
N ALA A 7 4.65 3.51 -18.48
CA ALA A 7 6.07 3.75 -18.72
C ALA A 7 6.31 3.71 -20.24
N HIS A 8 6.69 4.87 -20.81
CA HIS A 8 7.16 5.08 -22.19
C HIS A 8 6.10 5.15 -23.32
N THR A 9 5.62 6.36 -23.60
CA THR A 9 5.03 6.70 -24.91
C THR A 9 6.15 6.77 -25.94
N LYS A 10 6.19 5.82 -26.88
CA LYS A 10 7.13 5.82 -28.02
C LYS A 10 6.57 6.66 -29.17
N SER A 11 7.46 7.29 -29.94
CA SER A 11 7.11 8.13 -31.10
C SER A 11 7.14 7.38 -32.44
N HIS A 12 7.87 6.26 -32.53
CA HIS A 12 8.05 5.46 -33.76
C HIS A 12 8.30 3.98 -33.44
N PHE A 13 8.44 3.15 -34.47
CA PHE A 13 8.66 1.70 -34.36
C PHE A 13 10.16 1.37 -34.39
N ASP A 14 10.83 1.55 -33.25
CA ASP A 14 12.29 1.47 -33.10
C ASP A 14 12.93 0.12 -33.50
N HIS A 15 12.14 -0.96 -33.53
CA HIS A 15 12.63 -2.34 -33.69
C HIS A 15 12.33 -2.93 -35.07
N ALA A 16 12.06 -2.09 -36.08
CA ALA A 16 11.66 -2.52 -37.42
C ALA A 16 12.72 -3.40 -38.10
N ASP A 17 13.99 -2.99 -38.04
CA ASP A 17 15.10 -3.69 -38.69
C ASP A 17 15.42 -5.02 -37.99
N GLU A 18 15.42 -5.04 -36.65
CA GLU A 18 15.63 -6.25 -35.85
C GLU A 18 14.56 -7.32 -36.16
N ILE A 19 13.29 -6.93 -36.23
CA ILE A 19 12.21 -7.87 -36.60
C ILE A 19 12.45 -8.42 -38.01
N LYS A 20 12.89 -7.58 -38.96
CA LYS A 20 13.14 -8.01 -40.34
C LYS A 20 14.25 -9.07 -40.42
N GLU A 21 15.32 -8.89 -39.66
CA GLU A 21 16.41 -9.88 -39.55
C GLU A 21 15.93 -11.19 -38.93
N LEU A 22 15.22 -11.12 -37.80
CA LEU A 22 14.66 -12.28 -37.12
C LEU A 22 13.63 -13.02 -38.00
N LEU A 23 12.87 -12.28 -38.80
CA LEU A 23 11.90 -12.84 -39.73
C LEU A 23 12.57 -13.61 -40.87
N ASN A 24 13.67 -13.09 -41.42
CA ASN A 24 14.45 -13.78 -42.44
C ASN A 24 15.00 -15.12 -41.91
N ILE A 25 15.47 -15.15 -40.66
CA ILE A 25 15.93 -16.40 -40.00
C ILE A 25 14.80 -17.43 -39.95
N LEU A 26 13.58 -17.02 -39.58
CA LEU A 26 12.42 -17.90 -39.54
C LEU A 26 11.99 -18.41 -40.93
N ILE A 27 12.06 -17.56 -41.96
CA ILE A 27 11.64 -17.92 -43.33
C ILE A 27 12.62 -18.89 -44.00
N ILE A 28 13.94 -18.75 -43.75
CA ILE A 28 14.97 -19.61 -44.34
C ILE A 28 14.88 -21.06 -43.82
N GLY A 29 14.28 -21.28 -42.65
CA GLY A 29 14.09 -22.60 -42.07
C GLY A 29 15.34 -23.11 -41.35
N THR A 30 15.58 -22.59 -40.15
CA THR A 30 16.62 -23.09 -39.22
C THR A 30 16.13 -24.27 -38.38
N ASP A 31 17.01 -24.93 -37.62
CA ASP A 31 16.59 -25.95 -36.65
C ASP A 31 15.56 -25.42 -35.62
N VAL A 32 14.83 -26.35 -35.00
CA VAL A 32 13.73 -26.06 -34.07
C VAL A 32 14.19 -25.23 -32.86
N GLU A 33 15.43 -25.41 -32.38
CA GLU A 33 15.95 -24.68 -31.23
C GLU A 33 16.20 -23.20 -31.58
N THR A 34 16.87 -22.96 -32.71
CA THR A 34 17.12 -21.61 -33.23
C THR A 34 15.81 -20.89 -33.53
N GLY A 35 14.88 -21.54 -34.24
CA GLY A 35 13.56 -20.99 -34.51
C GLY A 35 12.76 -20.67 -33.24
N GLY A 36 12.87 -21.53 -32.21
CA GLY A 36 12.24 -21.33 -30.90
C GLY A 36 12.82 -20.16 -30.09
N LYS A 37 14.10 -19.81 -30.29
CA LYS A 37 14.71 -18.60 -29.70
C LYS A 37 14.27 -17.35 -30.46
N THR A 38 14.27 -17.42 -31.79
CA THR A 38 13.85 -16.31 -32.67
C THR A 38 12.40 -15.89 -32.40
N ILE A 39 11.48 -16.86 -32.29
CA ILE A 39 10.07 -16.55 -32.02
C ILE A 39 9.83 -15.94 -30.63
N ARG A 40 10.64 -16.33 -29.63
CA ARG A 40 10.59 -15.73 -28.29
C ARG A 40 10.99 -14.25 -28.34
N ARG A 41 12.11 -13.95 -29.00
CA ARG A 41 12.56 -12.57 -29.18
C ARG A 41 11.53 -11.71 -29.94
N LEU A 42 10.94 -12.26 -30.99
CA LEU A 42 9.85 -11.58 -31.71
C LEU A 42 8.63 -11.30 -30.82
N SER A 43 8.27 -12.22 -29.93
CA SER A 43 7.18 -12.00 -28.95
C SER A 43 7.51 -10.85 -27.99
N GLU A 44 8.73 -10.83 -27.43
CA GLU A 44 9.17 -9.77 -26.51
C GLU A 44 9.06 -8.39 -27.17
N ILE A 45 9.56 -8.25 -28.41
CA ILE A 45 9.50 -6.99 -29.14
C ILE A 45 8.04 -6.61 -29.40
N LEU A 46 7.21 -7.52 -29.89
CA LEU A 46 5.81 -7.26 -30.23
C LEU A 46 4.95 -6.90 -29.01
N ASP A 47 5.23 -7.47 -27.84
CA ASP A 47 4.51 -7.17 -26.61
C ASP A 47 4.79 -5.72 -26.13
N MET A 48 5.97 -5.13 -26.43
CA MET A 48 6.29 -3.73 -26.11
C MET A 48 5.39 -2.71 -26.83
N TYR A 49 4.77 -3.08 -27.95
CA TYR A 49 4.00 -2.17 -28.79
C TYR A 49 2.49 -2.40 -28.68
N GLN A 50 2.02 -3.27 -27.78
CA GLN A 50 0.61 -3.63 -27.70
C GLN A 50 -0.31 -2.41 -27.41
N GLU A 51 0.12 -1.48 -26.56
CA GLU A 51 -0.61 -0.25 -26.23
C GLU A 51 -0.57 0.82 -27.35
N GLN A 52 0.49 0.82 -28.17
CA GLN A 52 0.70 1.76 -29.27
C GLN A 52 0.83 1.06 -30.63
N SER A 53 0.00 0.04 -30.86
CA SER A 53 0.15 -0.87 -32.01
C SER A 53 0.06 -0.19 -33.39
N HIS A 54 -0.56 0.98 -33.48
CA HIS A 54 -0.63 1.79 -34.70
C HIS A 54 0.75 2.18 -35.27
N LEU A 55 1.80 2.21 -34.45
CA LEU A 55 3.18 2.48 -34.89
C LEU A 55 3.69 1.44 -35.89
N MET A 56 3.13 0.22 -35.88
CA MET A 56 3.50 -0.85 -36.80
C MET A 56 2.92 -0.70 -38.21
N ASP A 57 1.88 0.12 -38.39
CA ASP A 57 1.08 0.19 -39.64
C ASP A 57 1.92 0.36 -40.92
N PRO A 58 2.96 1.23 -40.97
CA PRO A 58 3.79 1.40 -42.16
C PRO A 58 4.62 0.17 -42.55
N TYR A 59 4.82 -0.78 -41.63
CA TYR A 59 5.74 -1.91 -41.81
C TYR A 59 5.02 -3.23 -42.07
N LEU A 60 3.70 -3.30 -41.87
CA LEU A 60 2.93 -4.55 -41.86
C LEU A 60 3.05 -5.35 -43.17
N GLU A 61 3.12 -4.70 -44.32
CA GLU A 61 3.26 -5.39 -45.62
C GLU A 61 4.57 -6.20 -45.69
N ASN A 62 5.68 -5.59 -45.27
CA ASN A 62 7.00 -6.24 -45.24
C ASN A 62 7.10 -7.32 -44.16
N LEU A 63 6.28 -7.22 -43.10
CA LEU A 63 6.25 -8.20 -42.01
C LEU A 63 5.37 -9.41 -42.32
N VAL A 64 4.29 -9.23 -43.08
CA VAL A 64 3.29 -10.29 -43.33
C VAL A 64 3.50 -10.95 -44.69
N GLY A 65 3.76 -10.17 -45.75
CA GLY A 65 3.83 -10.67 -47.12
C GLY A 65 4.81 -11.83 -47.33
N PRO A 66 6.10 -11.69 -46.92
CA PRO A 66 7.10 -12.75 -47.08
C PRO A 66 6.73 -14.05 -46.37
N VAL A 67 6.07 -13.96 -45.21
CA VAL A 67 5.63 -15.13 -44.44
C VAL A 67 4.51 -15.86 -45.16
N ILE A 68 3.57 -15.13 -45.74
CA ILE A 68 2.44 -15.70 -46.47
C ILE A 68 2.94 -16.46 -47.71
N VAL A 69 3.90 -15.91 -48.44
CA VAL A 69 4.54 -16.61 -49.58
C VAL A 69 5.14 -17.94 -49.12
N LYS A 70 5.91 -17.94 -48.03
CA LYS A 70 6.52 -19.17 -47.50
C LYS A 70 5.48 -20.18 -46.99
N LEU A 71 4.39 -19.71 -46.39
CA LEU A 71 3.32 -20.58 -45.91
C LEU A 71 2.56 -21.27 -47.06
N ARG A 72 2.43 -20.65 -48.24
CA ARG A 72 1.81 -21.32 -49.39
C ARG A 72 2.57 -22.60 -49.79
N GLU A 73 3.91 -22.58 -49.74
CA GLU A 73 4.74 -23.77 -50.03
C GLU A 73 4.40 -24.95 -49.10
N TYR A 74 4.17 -24.68 -47.80
CA TYR A 74 3.76 -25.72 -46.84
C TYR A 74 2.32 -26.20 -47.06
N ILE A 75 1.43 -25.29 -47.49
CA ILE A 75 0.02 -25.58 -47.71
C ILE A 75 -0.20 -26.44 -48.95
N GLU A 76 0.63 -26.28 -49.99
CA GLU A 76 0.61 -27.13 -51.20
C GLU A 76 1.11 -28.56 -50.94
N HIS A 77 1.88 -28.76 -49.87
CA HIS A 77 2.46 -30.07 -49.49
C HIS A 77 2.10 -30.47 -48.04
N PRO A 78 0.82 -30.66 -47.71
CA PRO A 78 0.35 -30.90 -46.33
C PRO A 78 0.93 -32.17 -45.68
N LYS A 79 1.33 -33.16 -46.49
CA LYS A 79 1.92 -34.42 -46.01
C LYS A 79 3.31 -34.23 -45.38
N ASP A 80 4.01 -33.17 -45.76
CA ASP A 80 5.36 -32.88 -45.28
C ASP A 80 5.35 -32.00 -44.02
N PHE A 81 4.15 -31.66 -43.51
CA PHE A 81 3.96 -30.80 -42.36
C PHE A 81 3.69 -31.63 -41.09
N SER A 82 4.73 -31.91 -40.32
CA SER A 82 4.69 -32.61 -39.03
C SER A 82 4.85 -31.65 -37.86
N SER A 83 4.65 -32.12 -36.62
CA SER A 83 4.88 -31.33 -35.39
C SER A 83 6.31 -30.80 -35.23
N GLU A 84 7.27 -31.36 -35.96
CA GLU A 84 8.68 -30.91 -35.97
C GLU A 84 8.96 -29.88 -37.08
N SER A 85 7.98 -29.56 -37.92
CA SER A 85 8.10 -28.55 -38.96
C SER A 85 8.27 -27.15 -38.38
N THR A 86 9.26 -26.43 -38.91
CA THR A 86 9.49 -25.01 -38.60
C THR A 86 8.34 -24.11 -39.07
N GLY A 87 7.48 -24.60 -39.97
CA GLY A 87 6.33 -23.84 -40.47
C GLY A 87 5.31 -23.48 -39.38
N HIS A 88 5.19 -24.26 -38.30
CA HIS A 88 4.36 -23.87 -37.14
C HIS A 88 4.83 -22.57 -36.47
N LEU A 89 6.13 -22.26 -36.52
CA LEU A 89 6.69 -21.02 -35.97
C LEU A 89 6.26 -19.80 -36.79
N LEU A 90 6.10 -19.95 -38.11
CA LEU A 90 5.58 -18.90 -38.99
C LEU A 90 4.09 -18.61 -38.71
N PHE A 91 3.29 -19.66 -38.49
CA PHE A 91 1.90 -19.49 -38.04
C PHE A 91 1.82 -18.81 -36.66
N ARG A 92 2.69 -19.20 -35.72
CA ARG A 92 2.79 -18.55 -34.40
C ARG A 92 3.21 -17.09 -34.52
N TYR A 93 4.15 -16.76 -35.41
CA TYR A 93 4.54 -15.38 -35.68
C TYR A 93 3.36 -14.55 -36.19
N LEU A 94 2.61 -15.04 -37.18
CA LEU A 94 1.42 -14.35 -37.68
C LEU A 94 0.39 -14.16 -36.56
N TYR A 95 0.19 -15.14 -35.68
CA TYR A 95 -0.66 -14.95 -34.51
C TYR A 95 -0.17 -13.79 -33.63
N LEU A 96 1.12 -13.71 -33.30
CA LEU A 96 1.67 -12.61 -32.49
C LEU A 96 1.43 -11.25 -33.14
N VAL A 97 1.61 -11.13 -34.46
CA VAL A 97 1.31 -9.88 -35.19
C VAL A 97 -0.20 -9.56 -35.11
N THR A 98 -1.09 -10.55 -35.25
CA THR A 98 -2.53 -10.35 -35.07
C THR A 98 -2.93 -10.02 -33.63
N LYS A 99 -2.20 -10.52 -32.62
CA LYS A 99 -2.40 -10.21 -31.19
C LYS A 99 -2.05 -8.76 -30.89
N THR A 100 -0.91 -8.29 -31.39
CA THR A 100 -0.42 -6.91 -31.15
C THR A 100 -1.26 -5.87 -31.90
N ARG A 101 -1.47 -6.05 -33.21
CA ARG A 101 -2.12 -5.03 -34.05
C ARG A 101 -3.62 -5.22 -34.26
N GLY A 102 -4.08 -6.46 -34.20
CA GLY A 102 -5.45 -6.88 -34.51
C GLY A 102 -5.60 -7.51 -35.91
N TYR A 103 -6.28 -8.65 -35.96
CA TYR A 103 -6.44 -9.43 -37.20
C TYR A 103 -6.98 -8.65 -38.40
N LYS A 104 -7.90 -7.69 -38.18
CA LYS A 104 -8.56 -6.93 -39.26
C LYS A 104 -7.59 -6.09 -40.09
N THR A 105 -6.49 -5.64 -39.50
CA THR A 105 -5.46 -4.88 -40.20
C THR A 105 -4.49 -5.83 -40.89
N VAL A 106 -4.07 -6.87 -40.16
CA VAL A 106 -3.07 -7.86 -40.62
C VAL A 106 -3.56 -8.69 -41.80
N VAL A 107 -4.82 -9.15 -41.77
CA VAL A 107 -5.40 -10.02 -42.80
C VAL A 107 -5.37 -9.39 -44.21
N LYS A 108 -5.34 -8.05 -44.31
CA LYS A 108 -5.28 -7.34 -45.59
C LYS A 108 -4.01 -7.60 -46.39
N PHE A 109 -2.95 -8.08 -45.74
CA PHE A 109 -1.66 -8.41 -46.34
C PHE A 109 -1.51 -9.92 -46.61
N MET A 110 -2.55 -10.72 -46.32
CA MET A 110 -2.60 -12.13 -46.70
C MET A 110 -3.07 -12.26 -48.15
N SER A 111 -2.81 -13.42 -48.78
CA SER A 111 -3.30 -13.61 -50.13
C SER A 111 -4.82 -13.74 -50.17
N HIS A 112 -5.38 -13.28 -51.27
CA HIS A 112 -6.81 -13.32 -51.56
C HIS A 112 -7.02 -13.97 -52.94
N ASP A 113 -6.17 -14.92 -53.31
CA ASP A 113 -6.32 -15.63 -54.58
C ASP A 113 -7.32 -16.78 -54.40
N VAL A 114 -8.23 -16.94 -55.36
CA VAL A 114 -9.25 -18.01 -55.34
C VAL A 114 -8.61 -19.39 -55.36
N ILE A 115 -7.45 -19.51 -56.00
CA ILE A 115 -6.66 -20.75 -56.10
C ILE A 115 -6.23 -21.25 -54.71
N ASP A 116 -6.09 -20.37 -53.73
CA ASP A 116 -5.69 -20.74 -52.38
C ASP A 116 -6.87 -21.31 -51.54
N LEU A 117 -8.13 -21.21 -51.99
CA LEU A 117 -9.30 -21.59 -51.18
C LEU A 117 -9.27 -23.07 -50.75
N GLU A 118 -9.20 -23.99 -51.72
CA GLU A 118 -9.21 -25.43 -51.45
C GLU A 118 -7.91 -25.88 -50.79
N PRO A 119 -6.69 -25.48 -51.24
CA PRO A 119 -5.45 -25.85 -50.57
C PRO A 119 -5.42 -25.45 -49.09
N VAL A 120 -5.80 -24.21 -48.75
CA VAL A 120 -5.82 -23.75 -47.35
C VAL A 120 -6.87 -24.52 -46.53
N PHE A 121 -8.01 -24.87 -47.13
CA PHE A 121 -9.06 -25.63 -46.46
C PHE A 121 -8.69 -27.10 -46.24
N GLU A 122 -8.11 -27.77 -47.24
CA GLU A 122 -7.64 -29.15 -47.10
C GLU A 122 -6.46 -29.23 -46.12
N PHE A 123 -5.57 -28.24 -46.14
CA PHE A 123 -4.53 -28.11 -45.12
C PHE A 123 -5.15 -28.00 -43.73
N LEU A 124 -6.11 -27.10 -43.51
CA LEU A 124 -6.82 -26.98 -42.22
C LEU A 124 -7.45 -28.31 -41.78
N CYS A 125 -8.08 -29.06 -42.69
CA CYS A 125 -8.67 -30.37 -42.39
C CYS A 125 -7.60 -31.40 -41.99
N ALA A 126 -6.43 -31.38 -42.64
CA ALA A 126 -5.31 -32.24 -42.29
C ALA A 126 -4.70 -31.89 -40.92
N MET A 127 -4.84 -30.64 -40.46
CA MET A 127 -4.28 -30.17 -39.18
C MET A 127 -5.17 -30.49 -37.95
N ASN A 128 -5.95 -31.57 -37.98
CA ASN A 128 -6.86 -31.96 -36.88
C ASN A 128 -6.15 -32.65 -35.70
N ASP A 129 -4.84 -32.94 -35.81
CA ASP A 129 -4.06 -33.49 -34.71
C ASP A 129 -3.86 -32.44 -33.58
N ARG A 130 -4.04 -32.89 -32.33
CA ARG A 130 -3.81 -32.08 -31.13
C ARG A 130 -2.33 -31.74 -30.92
N SER A 131 -1.41 -32.51 -31.51
CA SER A 131 0.03 -32.21 -31.49
C SER A 131 0.37 -30.90 -32.22
N ILE A 132 -0.48 -30.49 -33.17
CA ILE A 132 -0.30 -29.29 -33.98
C ILE A 132 -0.76 -28.06 -33.20
N PRO A 133 0.08 -27.01 -33.10
CA PRO A 133 -0.27 -25.75 -32.43
C PRO A 133 -1.53 -25.12 -33.00
N TRP A 134 -2.39 -24.64 -32.12
CA TRP A 134 -3.69 -24.06 -32.47
C TRP A 134 -3.57 -22.78 -33.31
N GLU A 135 -2.45 -22.07 -33.22
CA GLU A 135 -2.11 -20.90 -34.03
C GLU A 135 -2.21 -21.20 -35.53
N THR A 136 -1.79 -22.41 -35.92
CA THR A 136 -1.89 -22.92 -37.29
C THR A 136 -3.34 -22.88 -37.78
N ARG A 137 -4.24 -23.50 -37.02
CA ARG A 137 -5.67 -23.57 -37.35
C ARG A 137 -6.31 -22.18 -37.33
N TYR A 138 -6.01 -21.37 -36.31
CA TYR A 138 -6.54 -20.01 -36.19
C TYR A 138 -6.19 -19.12 -37.40
N ILE A 139 -4.94 -19.15 -37.86
CA ILE A 139 -4.51 -18.38 -39.03
C ILE A 139 -5.18 -18.91 -40.31
N CYS A 140 -5.28 -20.22 -40.49
CA CYS A 140 -6.00 -20.80 -41.63
C CYS A 140 -7.48 -20.36 -41.63
N PHE A 141 -8.16 -20.37 -40.48
CA PHE A 141 -9.54 -19.88 -40.38
C PHE A 141 -9.67 -18.40 -40.79
N ILE A 142 -8.77 -17.54 -40.32
CA ILE A 142 -8.79 -16.11 -40.68
C ILE A 142 -8.47 -15.90 -42.17
N TRP A 143 -7.51 -16.65 -42.71
CA TRP A 143 -7.14 -16.59 -44.12
C TRP A 143 -8.30 -17.03 -45.01
N LEU A 144 -8.92 -18.17 -44.72
CA LEU A 144 -10.14 -18.62 -45.40
C LEU A 144 -11.27 -17.59 -45.28
N SER A 145 -11.41 -16.93 -44.13
CA SER A 145 -12.44 -15.88 -43.96
C SER A 145 -12.25 -14.68 -44.89
N LEU A 146 -11.01 -14.41 -45.33
CA LEU A 146 -10.70 -13.41 -46.35
C LEU A 146 -11.01 -13.93 -47.75
N ILE A 147 -10.53 -15.12 -48.10
CA ILE A 147 -10.72 -15.71 -49.43
C ILE A 147 -12.22 -15.89 -49.73
N CYS A 148 -13.00 -16.33 -48.75
CA CYS A 148 -14.46 -16.45 -48.88
C CYS A 148 -15.20 -15.12 -49.08
N MET A 149 -14.56 -13.96 -48.93
CA MET A 149 -15.20 -12.67 -49.24
C MET A 149 -15.16 -12.29 -50.73
N ILE A 150 -14.38 -12.99 -51.54
CA ILE A 150 -14.21 -12.64 -52.95
C ILE A 150 -15.52 -12.96 -53.71
N PRO A 151 -15.99 -12.06 -54.61
CA PRO A 151 -17.29 -12.17 -55.26
C PRO A 151 -17.30 -13.17 -56.45
N PHE A 152 -16.99 -14.44 -56.20
CA PHE A 152 -17.16 -15.55 -57.15
C PHE A 152 -18.10 -16.60 -56.56
N ASP A 153 -18.94 -17.26 -57.37
CA ASP A 153 -19.85 -18.32 -56.89
C ASP A 153 -19.04 -19.53 -56.38
N LEU A 154 -19.14 -19.83 -55.07
CA LEU A 154 -18.37 -20.92 -54.47
C LEU A 154 -18.73 -22.28 -55.08
N LYS A 155 -19.96 -22.44 -55.61
CA LYS A 155 -20.39 -23.69 -56.26
C LYS A 155 -19.61 -23.99 -57.54
N ARG A 156 -18.96 -22.99 -58.16
CA ARG A 156 -18.16 -23.16 -59.39
C ARG A 156 -16.72 -23.57 -59.13
N VAL A 157 -16.23 -23.36 -57.91
CA VAL A 157 -14.85 -23.66 -57.49
C VAL A 157 -14.78 -24.98 -56.73
N ASP A 158 -15.93 -25.62 -56.47
CA ASP A 158 -16.02 -26.91 -55.81
C ASP A 158 -15.49 -28.04 -56.71
N SER A 159 -14.20 -28.35 -56.56
CA SER A 159 -13.55 -29.49 -57.23
C SER A 159 -14.16 -30.83 -56.80
N ALA A 160 -14.92 -30.84 -55.70
CA ALA A 160 -15.59 -32.00 -55.13
C ALA A 160 -17.04 -32.18 -55.63
N SER A 161 -17.40 -31.61 -56.79
CA SER A 161 -18.68 -31.83 -57.50
C SER A 161 -19.01 -33.31 -57.82
N MET A 162 -18.10 -34.25 -57.53
CA MET A 162 -18.25 -35.71 -57.65
C MET A 162 -18.27 -36.45 -56.29
N SER A 163 -18.24 -35.76 -55.15
CA SER A 163 -18.29 -36.33 -53.79
C SER A 163 -19.68 -36.23 -53.15
N GLU A 164 -19.97 -36.99 -52.09
CA GLU A 164 -21.28 -36.95 -51.41
C GLU A 164 -21.57 -35.63 -50.67
N GLU A 165 -20.54 -34.82 -50.32
CA GLU A 165 -20.70 -33.54 -49.60
C GLU A 165 -20.00 -32.36 -50.31
N SER A 166 -20.74 -31.28 -50.58
CA SER A 166 -20.17 -30.05 -51.15
C SER A 166 -19.10 -29.40 -50.27
N LEU A 167 -18.15 -28.67 -50.88
CA LEU A 167 -17.12 -27.90 -50.16
C LEU A 167 -17.72 -26.98 -49.09
N ILE A 168 -18.87 -26.36 -49.39
CA ILE A 168 -19.59 -25.47 -48.46
C ILE A 168 -20.07 -26.24 -47.23
N THR A 169 -20.66 -27.43 -47.41
CA THR A 169 -21.11 -28.29 -46.32
C THR A 169 -19.93 -28.70 -45.42
N ARG A 170 -18.82 -29.10 -46.04
CA ARG A 170 -17.58 -29.47 -45.34
C ARG A 170 -17.04 -28.30 -44.51
N MET A 171 -16.96 -27.09 -45.08
CA MET A 171 -16.52 -25.89 -44.37
C MET A 171 -17.43 -25.55 -43.18
N LEU A 172 -18.75 -25.66 -43.35
CA LEU A 172 -19.72 -25.44 -42.27
C LEU A 172 -19.55 -26.46 -41.14
N ASN A 173 -19.35 -27.74 -41.46
CA ASN A 173 -19.17 -28.81 -40.48
C ASN A 173 -17.87 -28.61 -39.68
N VAL A 174 -16.76 -28.29 -40.35
CA VAL A 174 -15.49 -27.96 -39.68
C VAL A 174 -15.68 -26.75 -38.76
N CYS A 175 -16.30 -25.67 -39.24
CA CYS A 175 -16.53 -24.50 -38.38
C CYS A 175 -17.37 -24.86 -37.14
N LYS A 176 -18.45 -25.63 -37.30
CA LYS A 176 -19.29 -26.09 -36.18
C LYS A 176 -18.50 -26.90 -35.15
N GLU A 177 -17.63 -27.80 -35.61
CA GLU A 177 -16.76 -28.60 -34.73
C GLU A 177 -15.84 -27.73 -33.87
N TYR A 178 -15.30 -26.65 -34.44
CA TYR A 178 -14.38 -25.75 -33.75
C TYR A 178 -15.07 -24.68 -32.89
N LEU A 179 -16.40 -24.56 -32.90
CA LEU A 179 -17.11 -23.62 -32.03
C LEU A 179 -17.05 -24.00 -30.53
N LYS A 180 -16.85 -25.28 -30.21
CA LYS A 180 -16.66 -25.77 -28.84
C LYS A 180 -15.19 -25.72 -28.37
N SER A 181 -14.25 -25.31 -29.23
CA SER A 181 -12.84 -25.27 -28.88
C SER A 181 -12.53 -24.20 -27.83
N THR A 182 -11.56 -24.47 -26.97
CA THR A 182 -11.16 -23.57 -25.87
C THR A 182 -10.18 -22.47 -26.33
N GLY A 183 -9.50 -22.66 -27.46
CA GLY A 183 -8.52 -21.72 -28.02
C GLY A 183 -9.12 -20.67 -28.96
N LYS A 184 -8.23 -19.91 -29.62
CA LYS A 184 -8.58 -18.81 -30.54
C LYS A 184 -9.14 -19.29 -31.86
N GLU A 185 -8.88 -20.54 -32.23
CA GLU A 185 -9.48 -21.24 -33.36
C GLU A 185 -11.03 -21.17 -33.33
N ARG A 186 -11.66 -21.10 -32.15
CA ARG A 186 -13.09 -20.81 -32.02
C ARG A 186 -13.49 -19.45 -32.60
N ASP A 187 -12.72 -18.41 -32.29
CA ASP A 187 -12.96 -17.05 -32.80
C ASP A 187 -12.75 -17.00 -34.32
N GLY A 188 -11.75 -17.73 -34.83
CA GLY A 188 -11.47 -17.89 -36.26
C GLY A 188 -12.59 -18.63 -36.99
N ALA A 189 -13.02 -19.78 -36.49
CA ALA A 189 -14.12 -20.58 -37.03
C ALA A 189 -15.42 -19.77 -37.07
N GLY A 190 -15.74 -19.05 -36.00
CA GLY A 190 -16.89 -18.16 -35.94
C GLY A 190 -16.83 -17.01 -36.96
N LEU A 191 -15.63 -16.50 -37.27
CA LEU A 191 -15.42 -15.47 -38.30
C LEU A 191 -15.61 -16.03 -39.71
N LEU A 192 -15.00 -17.18 -40.02
CA LEU A 192 -15.18 -17.86 -41.31
C LEU A 192 -16.65 -18.18 -41.55
N LEU A 193 -17.32 -18.78 -40.57
CA LEU A 193 -18.74 -19.12 -40.63
C LEU A 193 -19.59 -17.87 -40.87
N ALA A 194 -19.30 -16.77 -40.19
CA ALA A 194 -20.01 -15.52 -40.39
C ALA A 194 -19.81 -14.95 -41.80
N ARG A 195 -18.60 -15.02 -42.37
CA ARG A 195 -18.35 -14.57 -43.74
C ARG A 195 -19.02 -15.45 -44.78
N LEU A 196 -18.99 -16.77 -44.60
CA LEU A 196 -19.60 -17.75 -45.47
C LEU A 196 -21.13 -17.57 -45.53
N LEU A 197 -21.80 -17.56 -44.38
CA LEU A 197 -23.26 -17.42 -44.28
C LEU A 197 -23.78 -16.00 -44.59
N SER A 198 -22.89 -15.01 -44.68
CA SER A 198 -23.26 -13.65 -45.12
C SER A 198 -23.32 -13.49 -46.64
N ARG A 199 -22.89 -14.51 -47.40
CA ARG A 199 -22.87 -14.45 -48.87
C ARG A 199 -24.26 -14.73 -49.46
N ARG A 200 -24.55 -14.10 -50.60
CA ARG A 200 -25.85 -14.24 -51.28
C ARG A 200 -26.06 -15.63 -51.91
N ASP A 201 -25.00 -16.25 -52.43
CA ASP A 201 -25.02 -17.58 -53.07
C ASP A 201 -25.18 -18.76 -52.08
N ILE A 202 -25.09 -18.49 -50.77
CA ILE A 202 -25.13 -19.48 -49.68
C ILE A 202 -26.24 -19.13 -48.66
N GLY A 203 -27.13 -18.18 -49.00
CA GLY A 203 -28.16 -17.69 -48.10
C GLY A 203 -29.09 -18.79 -47.55
N ASP A 204 -29.35 -19.84 -48.35
CA ASP A 204 -30.19 -20.98 -47.97
C ASP A 204 -29.63 -21.79 -46.79
N ALA A 205 -28.33 -21.72 -46.51
CA ALA A 205 -27.68 -22.43 -45.41
C ALA A 205 -27.79 -21.71 -44.05
N LEU A 206 -28.23 -20.44 -44.04
CA LEU A 206 -28.32 -19.64 -42.81
C LEU A 206 -29.41 -20.17 -41.86
N MET A 207 -30.60 -20.45 -42.36
CA MET A 207 -31.71 -20.98 -41.54
C MET A 207 -31.37 -22.34 -40.92
N PRO A 208 -30.88 -23.34 -41.67
CA PRO A 208 -30.38 -24.60 -41.10
C PRO A 208 -29.31 -24.41 -40.03
N TYR A 209 -28.43 -23.41 -40.18
CA TYR A 209 -27.43 -23.11 -39.15
C TYR A 209 -28.08 -22.57 -37.86
N ILE A 210 -29.04 -21.66 -37.98
CA ILE A 210 -29.74 -21.09 -36.82
C ILE A 210 -30.55 -22.17 -36.08
N GLU A 211 -31.26 -23.04 -36.80
CA GLU A 211 -31.95 -24.18 -36.16
C GLU A 211 -30.97 -25.12 -35.47
N TRP A 212 -29.83 -25.43 -36.10
CA TRP A 212 -28.75 -26.18 -35.44
C TRP A 212 -28.27 -25.50 -34.15
N THR A 213 -28.14 -24.17 -34.12
CA THR A 213 -27.77 -23.46 -32.88
C THR A 213 -28.82 -23.61 -31.78
N LYS A 214 -30.12 -23.51 -32.12
CA LYS A 214 -31.20 -23.71 -31.15
C LYS A 214 -31.20 -25.13 -30.60
N GLU A 215 -31.06 -26.13 -31.48
CA GLU A 215 -30.98 -27.54 -31.10
C GLU A 215 -29.81 -27.80 -30.14
N ARG A 216 -28.62 -27.25 -30.43
CA ARG A 216 -27.45 -27.39 -29.55
C ARG A 216 -27.65 -26.70 -28.20
N LEU A 217 -28.21 -25.50 -28.16
CA LEU A 217 -28.50 -24.81 -26.91
C LEU A 217 -29.59 -25.54 -26.09
N ASN A 218 -30.61 -26.11 -26.73
CA ASN A 218 -31.61 -26.95 -26.08
C ASN A 218 -31.04 -28.28 -25.56
N ALA A 219 -30.06 -28.85 -26.27
CA ALA A 219 -29.35 -30.06 -25.89
C ALA A 219 -28.22 -29.80 -24.86
N ASP A 220 -28.39 -28.78 -24.02
CA ASP A 220 -27.53 -28.38 -22.91
C ASP A 220 -26.04 -28.17 -23.29
N ALA A 221 -25.78 -27.41 -24.36
CA ALA A 221 -24.43 -27.02 -24.77
C ALA A 221 -23.59 -26.47 -23.60
N ASP A 222 -22.30 -26.80 -23.56
CA ASP A 222 -21.41 -26.33 -22.50
C ASP A 222 -21.07 -24.83 -22.63
N VAL A 223 -20.29 -24.29 -21.69
CA VAL A 223 -19.90 -22.88 -21.67
C VAL A 223 -19.10 -22.48 -22.92
N PHE A 224 -18.23 -23.36 -23.42
CA PHE A 224 -17.33 -23.05 -24.55
C PHE A 224 -18.09 -23.04 -25.86
N GLU A 225 -18.95 -24.04 -26.06
CA GLU A 225 -19.83 -24.16 -27.21
C GLU A 225 -20.87 -23.04 -27.23
N THR A 226 -21.50 -22.73 -26.09
CA THR A 226 -22.44 -21.61 -25.96
C THR A 226 -21.77 -20.28 -26.33
N ALA A 227 -20.55 -20.05 -25.83
CA ALA A 227 -19.79 -18.84 -26.17
C ALA A 227 -19.41 -18.80 -27.66
N GLY A 228 -19.09 -19.95 -28.27
CA GLY A 228 -18.81 -20.08 -29.70
C GLY A 228 -20.03 -19.75 -30.55
N ILE A 229 -21.16 -20.38 -30.26
CA ILE A 229 -22.46 -20.16 -30.92
C ILE A 229 -22.88 -18.69 -30.82
N LEU A 230 -22.86 -18.08 -29.63
CA LEU A 230 -23.25 -16.67 -29.50
C LEU A 230 -22.28 -15.72 -30.21
N SER A 231 -20.97 -16.05 -30.24
CA SER A 231 -19.96 -15.25 -30.93
C SER A 231 -20.08 -15.34 -32.45
N SER A 232 -20.41 -16.52 -32.99
CA SER A 232 -20.68 -16.71 -34.42
C SER A 232 -21.96 -15.99 -34.83
N LEU A 233 -23.07 -16.17 -34.09
CA LEU A 233 -24.33 -15.45 -34.30
C LEU A 233 -24.14 -13.94 -34.25
N CYS A 234 -23.40 -13.44 -33.25
CA CYS A 234 -23.00 -12.05 -33.22
C CYS A 234 -22.37 -11.68 -34.57
N SER A 235 -21.31 -12.38 -34.98
CA SER A 235 -20.52 -12.05 -36.18
C SER A 235 -21.35 -12.11 -37.46
N ILE A 236 -22.22 -13.12 -37.63
CA ILE A 236 -23.19 -13.22 -38.73
C ILE A 236 -24.05 -11.96 -38.78
N TYR A 237 -24.65 -11.58 -37.66
CA TYR A 237 -25.51 -10.40 -37.56
C TYR A 237 -24.77 -9.05 -37.65
N GLN A 238 -23.44 -9.05 -37.71
CA GLN A 238 -22.65 -7.86 -37.99
C GLN A 238 -22.25 -7.76 -39.47
N TYR A 239 -21.99 -8.89 -40.13
CA TYR A 239 -21.50 -8.91 -41.51
C TYR A 239 -22.58 -9.19 -42.55
N GLY A 240 -23.67 -9.86 -42.16
CA GLY A 240 -24.78 -10.22 -43.02
C GLY A 240 -25.55 -8.99 -43.50
N SER A 241 -26.02 -9.05 -44.74
CA SER A 241 -26.91 -8.02 -45.28
C SER A 241 -28.30 -8.12 -44.62
N ARG A 242 -28.96 -6.98 -44.41
CA ARG A 242 -30.29 -6.94 -43.79
C ARG A 242 -31.29 -7.83 -44.56
N GLU A 243 -31.25 -7.81 -45.88
CA GLU A 243 -32.10 -8.62 -46.77
C GLU A 243 -32.04 -10.12 -46.43
N VAL A 244 -30.83 -10.63 -46.19
CA VAL A 244 -30.60 -12.06 -45.87
C VAL A 244 -30.97 -12.39 -44.42
N LEU A 245 -30.80 -11.44 -43.49
CA LEU A 245 -31.02 -11.68 -42.07
C LEU A 245 -32.49 -11.53 -41.64
N LEU A 246 -33.27 -10.68 -42.32
CA LEU A 246 -34.68 -10.38 -41.96
C LEU A 246 -35.55 -11.63 -41.77
N PRO A 247 -35.52 -12.64 -42.67
CA PRO A 247 -36.36 -13.84 -42.51
C PRO A 247 -36.05 -14.65 -41.25
N THR A 248 -34.90 -14.41 -40.61
CA THR A 248 -34.42 -15.20 -39.47
C THR A 248 -34.79 -14.59 -38.11
N LEU A 249 -35.36 -13.38 -38.10
CA LEU A 249 -35.53 -12.59 -36.88
C LEU A 249 -36.65 -13.10 -35.98
N ASP A 250 -37.90 -13.07 -36.48
CA ASP A 250 -39.10 -13.25 -35.66
C ASP A 250 -39.26 -14.71 -35.18
N ASP A 251 -39.26 -15.69 -36.10
CA ASP A 251 -39.54 -17.10 -35.76
C ASP A 251 -38.31 -17.88 -35.28
N SER A 252 -37.11 -17.36 -35.53
CA SER A 252 -35.87 -18.07 -35.22
C SER A 252 -35.04 -17.44 -34.12
N VAL A 253 -34.46 -16.27 -34.34
CA VAL A 253 -33.45 -15.77 -33.41
C VAL A 253 -34.05 -15.02 -32.21
N MET A 254 -35.23 -14.41 -32.33
CA MET A 254 -35.91 -13.81 -31.17
C MET A 254 -36.24 -14.84 -30.06
N PRO A 255 -36.89 -15.99 -30.35
CA PRO A 255 -37.13 -17.03 -29.35
C PRO A 255 -35.84 -17.54 -28.71
N LEU A 256 -34.73 -17.59 -29.47
CA LEU A 256 -33.42 -17.98 -28.95
C LEU A 256 -32.97 -17.03 -27.83
N LEU A 257 -33.12 -15.71 -27.99
CA LEU A 257 -32.69 -14.73 -26.98
C LEU A 257 -33.41 -14.85 -25.63
N THR A 258 -34.61 -15.42 -25.61
CA THR A 258 -35.47 -15.53 -24.43
C THR A 258 -35.51 -16.95 -23.86
N MET A 259 -34.66 -17.87 -24.34
CA MET A 259 -34.58 -19.23 -23.83
C MET A 259 -34.24 -19.28 -22.34
N GLU A 260 -34.95 -20.13 -21.60
CA GLU A 260 -34.67 -20.41 -20.19
C GLU A 260 -33.27 -20.99 -19.96
N PHE A 261 -32.69 -21.65 -20.97
CA PHE A 261 -31.31 -22.12 -20.98
C PHE A 261 -30.30 -21.09 -20.47
N PHE A 262 -30.47 -19.80 -20.79
CA PHE A 262 -29.54 -18.76 -20.34
C PHE A 262 -29.59 -18.49 -18.84
N ALA A 263 -30.63 -18.93 -18.12
CA ALA A 263 -30.68 -18.87 -16.66
C ALA A 263 -29.55 -19.70 -16.02
N LYS A 264 -29.14 -20.82 -16.64
CA LYS A 264 -27.97 -21.63 -16.22
C LYS A 264 -26.67 -20.81 -16.16
N TYR A 265 -26.59 -19.74 -16.95
CA TYR A 265 -25.41 -18.89 -17.10
C TYR A 265 -25.56 -17.50 -16.47
N GLU A 266 -26.47 -17.34 -15.51
CA GLU A 266 -26.67 -16.08 -14.78
C GLU A 266 -25.37 -15.57 -14.13
N ASN A 267 -24.46 -16.47 -13.74
CA ASN A 267 -23.16 -16.12 -13.17
C ASN A 267 -22.01 -16.00 -14.20
N ASN A 268 -22.24 -16.30 -15.48
CA ASN A 268 -21.20 -16.20 -16.52
C ASN A 268 -21.27 -14.88 -17.29
N SER A 269 -20.35 -13.97 -16.97
CA SER A 269 -20.32 -12.61 -17.55
C SER A 269 -20.12 -12.59 -19.07
N LEU A 270 -19.34 -13.52 -19.62
CA LEU A 270 -19.09 -13.61 -21.05
C LEU A 270 -20.36 -13.95 -21.83
N ILE A 271 -21.12 -14.96 -21.37
CA ILE A 271 -22.37 -15.38 -22.02
C ILE A 271 -23.41 -14.27 -21.95
N ARG A 272 -23.62 -13.63 -20.79
CA ARG A 272 -24.55 -12.50 -20.66
C ARG A 272 -24.17 -11.33 -21.57
N LYS A 273 -22.87 -11.01 -21.66
CA LYS A 273 -22.34 -9.98 -22.57
C LYS A 273 -22.55 -10.34 -24.04
N LEU A 274 -22.31 -11.60 -24.44
CA LEU A 274 -22.52 -12.06 -25.81
C LEU A 274 -24.01 -12.06 -26.18
N ARG A 275 -24.90 -12.50 -25.29
CA ARG A 275 -26.36 -12.40 -25.45
C ARG A 275 -26.81 -10.95 -25.64
N THR A 276 -26.41 -10.06 -24.74
CA THR A 276 -26.71 -8.61 -24.83
C THR A 276 -26.20 -8.00 -26.15
N LYS A 277 -25.00 -8.40 -26.58
CA LYS A 277 -24.40 -7.95 -27.84
C LYS A 277 -25.13 -8.50 -29.06
N LEU A 278 -25.63 -9.73 -29.01
CA LEU A 278 -26.45 -10.33 -30.06
C LEU A 278 -27.81 -9.63 -30.14
N THR A 279 -28.48 -9.40 -29.00
CA THR A 279 -29.73 -8.60 -28.90
C THR A 279 -29.60 -7.24 -29.56
N GLN A 280 -28.51 -6.52 -29.29
CA GLN A 280 -28.21 -5.25 -29.97
C GLN A 280 -28.17 -5.40 -31.49
N ARG A 281 -27.54 -6.45 -32.02
CA ARG A 281 -27.37 -6.62 -33.47
C ARG A 281 -28.69 -7.00 -34.15
N ILE A 282 -29.50 -7.82 -33.49
CA ILE A 282 -30.86 -8.18 -33.92
C ILE A 282 -31.76 -6.95 -33.98
N GLY A 283 -31.76 -6.11 -32.93
CA GLY A 283 -32.47 -4.82 -32.92
C GLY A 283 -32.10 -3.92 -34.10
N LEU A 284 -30.80 -3.90 -34.46
CA LEU A 284 -30.32 -3.16 -35.63
C LEU A 284 -30.72 -3.81 -36.97
N CYS A 285 -31.14 -5.08 -37.01
CA CYS A 285 -31.63 -5.70 -38.24
C CYS A 285 -33.11 -5.34 -38.50
N TYR A 286 -33.93 -5.21 -37.47
CA TYR A 286 -35.30 -4.70 -37.59
C TYR A 286 -35.33 -3.30 -38.21
N LEU A 287 -34.42 -2.43 -37.78
CA LEU A 287 -34.36 -1.04 -38.22
C LEU A 287 -33.47 -0.83 -39.45
N LYS A 288 -34.00 -0.14 -40.48
CA LYS A 288 -33.22 0.22 -41.66
C LYS A 288 -31.99 1.05 -41.27
N PRO A 289 -30.82 0.85 -41.90
CA PRO A 289 -29.65 1.70 -41.67
C PRO A 289 -29.94 3.16 -42.08
N LYS A 290 -30.29 4.00 -41.10
CA LYS A 290 -30.42 5.45 -41.27
C LYS A 290 -29.71 6.19 -40.14
N ILE A 291 -29.37 7.44 -40.41
CA ILE A 291 -28.94 8.38 -39.37
C ILE A 291 -30.17 9.23 -39.05
N ALA A 292 -30.63 9.21 -37.80
CA ALA A 292 -31.72 10.04 -37.34
C ALA A 292 -31.57 11.51 -37.80
N PRO A 293 -32.50 12.04 -38.62
CA PRO A 293 -32.43 13.42 -39.09
C PRO A 293 -32.67 14.42 -37.94
N TRP A 294 -33.48 14.01 -36.96
CA TRP A 294 -33.81 14.79 -35.76
C TRP A 294 -32.66 14.93 -34.76
N ARG A 295 -31.56 14.17 -34.92
CA ARG A 295 -30.43 14.22 -33.98
C ARG A 295 -29.77 15.59 -33.97
N TYR A 296 -29.26 15.99 -32.82
CA TYR A 296 -28.45 17.18 -32.69
C TYR A 296 -27.11 17.05 -33.43
N GLN A 297 -26.80 18.03 -34.28
CA GLN A 297 -25.53 18.12 -35.02
C GLN A 297 -24.84 19.44 -34.68
N ARG A 298 -23.79 19.36 -33.85
CA ARG A 298 -22.77 20.41 -33.80
C ARG A 298 -22.07 20.41 -35.18
N GLY A 299 -22.14 21.53 -35.90
CA GLY A 299 -21.54 21.69 -37.23
C GLY A 299 -20.08 21.18 -37.31
N HIS A 300 -19.68 20.73 -38.51
CA HIS A 300 -18.41 20.08 -38.92
C HIS A 300 -17.59 19.40 -37.79
N ARG A 301 -17.79 18.08 -37.64
CA ARG A 301 -17.19 17.22 -36.58
C ARG A 301 -15.71 16.83 -36.80
N SER A 302 -15.01 17.43 -37.75
CA SER A 302 -13.62 17.04 -38.08
C SER A 302 -12.70 18.24 -38.26
N LEU A 303 -11.70 18.36 -37.40
CA LEU A 303 -10.53 19.22 -37.60
C LEU A 303 -9.82 18.94 -38.94
N ARG A 304 -9.90 17.70 -39.43
CA ARG A 304 -9.36 17.28 -40.74
C ARG A 304 -10.15 17.86 -41.93
N GLN A 305 -11.44 18.16 -41.75
CA GLN A 305 -12.23 18.90 -42.75
C GLN A 305 -11.95 20.41 -42.63
N ASN A 306 -11.80 20.93 -41.41
CA ASN A 306 -11.41 22.35 -41.20
C ASN A 306 -10.01 22.67 -41.77
N LEU A 307 -9.11 21.69 -41.81
CA LEU A 307 -7.77 21.81 -42.41
C LEU A 307 -7.72 21.36 -43.89
N GLY A 308 -8.75 20.65 -44.36
CA GLY A 308 -8.83 20.08 -45.72
C GLY A 308 -9.42 21.04 -46.76
N ASP A 309 -10.28 21.97 -46.34
CA ASP A 309 -10.84 23.03 -47.20
C ASP A 309 -9.93 24.27 -47.25
N GLY A 310 -8.63 24.06 -47.30
CA GLY A 310 -7.64 25.06 -47.69
C GLY A 310 -7.65 25.26 -49.21
N GLY A 311 -8.77 25.66 -49.80
CA GLY A 311 -8.84 25.91 -51.24
C GLY A 311 -10.27 26.19 -51.73
N ASN A 312 -10.60 27.47 -51.86
CA ASN A 312 -11.78 28.03 -52.53
C ASN A 312 -13.14 27.90 -51.82
N ALA A 313 -13.50 28.94 -51.05
CA ALA A 313 -14.69 29.76 -51.36
C ALA A 313 -14.79 30.96 -50.41
N SER A 314 -14.54 32.14 -50.97
CA SER A 314 -15.13 33.39 -50.51
C SER A 314 -16.65 33.27 -50.64
N THR A 315 -17.39 33.17 -49.55
CA THR A 315 -18.64 33.93 -49.37
C THR A 315 -19.00 33.96 -47.88
N THR A 316 -18.76 35.11 -47.28
CA THR A 316 -19.32 35.53 -46.00
C THR A 316 -20.84 35.52 -46.10
N ARG A 317 -21.53 34.64 -45.35
CA ARG A 317 -22.90 34.89 -44.90
C ARG A 317 -22.95 34.82 -43.38
N THR A 318 -22.74 35.99 -42.80
CA THR A 318 -23.24 36.38 -41.48
C THR A 318 -24.73 36.04 -41.38
N ILE A 319 -25.09 35.13 -40.47
CA ILE A 319 -26.43 35.12 -39.87
C ILE A 319 -26.23 35.62 -38.43
N LYS A 320 -26.47 36.92 -38.25
CA LYS A 320 -26.95 37.46 -36.98
C LYS A 320 -28.43 37.12 -36.92
N GLY A 321 -28.86 36.39 -35.90
CA GLY A 321 -30.26 36.13 -35.59
C GLY A 321 -30.38 35.68 -34.14
N ASP A 322 -31.27 36.34 -33.39
CA ASP A 322 -31.55 36.17 -31.97
C ASP A 322 -31.96 34.74 -31.55
N PRO A 323 -31.76 34.36 -30.26
CA PRO A 323 -32.08 33.04 -29.74
C PRO A 323 -33.56 32.93 -29.34
N MET A 324 -34.50 33.02 -30.29
CA MET A 324 -35.90 32.74 -29.99
C MET A 324 -36.70 31.92 -31.01
N ASP A 325 -36.18 31.61 -32.20
CA ASP A 325 -36.92 30.81 -33.18
C ASP A 325 -36.10 29.59 -33.67
N ILE A 326 -36.18 28.49 -32.93
CA ILE A 326 -35.91 27.14 -33.46
C ILE A 326 -37.09 26.22 -33.11
N GLU A 327 -38.31 26.70 -33.39
CA GLU A 327 -39.48 25.83 -33.62
C GLU A 327 -39.92 25.84 -35.10
N GLY A 328 -39.26 26.61 -35.97
CA GLY A 328 -39.67 26.81 -37.37
C GLY A 328 -38.61 26.47 -38.41
N SER A 329 -38.24 25.19 -38.55
CA SER A 329 -37.65 24.69 -39.81
C SER A 329 -38.07 23.25 -40.10
N SER A 330 -39.37 22.99 -39.93
CA SER A 330 -40.09 21.87 -40.53
C SER A 330 -40.69 22.32 -41.85
N THR A 331 -39.93 22.16 -42.94
CA THR A 331 -40.38 21.97 -44.34
C THR A 331 -39.14 22.17 -45.22
N SER A 332 -38.50 21.14 -45.78
CA SER A 332 -39.05 20.35 -46.88
C SER A 332 -38.35 18.98 -47.02
N ASN A 333 -38.65 18.03 -46.12
CA ASN A 333 -38.61 16.58 -46.42
C ASN A 333 -39.30 15.72 -45.34
N SER A 334 -40.23 16.29 -44.56
CA SER A 334 -40.99 15.60 -43.50
C SER A 334 -42.11 14.68 -44.03
N GLY A 335 -42.03 14.22 -45.28
CA GLY A 335 -43.13 13.50 -45.94
C GLY A 335 -43.04 11.98 -45.93
N ASN A 336 -42.05 11.36 -45.27
CA ASN A 336 -41.83 9.90 -45.40
C ASN A 336 -41.49 9.13 -44.11
N ASP A 337 -41.42 9.77 -42.94
CA ASP A 337 -41.04 9.10 -41.68
C ASP A 337 -42.25 8.77 -40.77
N GLU A 338 -43.48 9.20 -41.08
CA GLU A 338 -44.67 9.00 -40.21
C GLU A 338 -45.29 7.59 -40.24
N TYR A 339 -44.81 6.69 -41.12
CA TYR A 339 -45.32 5.31 -41.20
C TYR A 339 -44.22 4.28 -41.44
N GLU A 340 -43.06 4.41 -40.77
CA GLU A 340 -42.13 3.27 -40.73
C GLU A 340 -42.63 2.26 -39.70
N TYR A 341 -43.22 1.15 -40.17
CA TYR A 341 -43.64 0.03 -39.32
C TYR A 341 -42.44 -0.49 -38.52
N VAL A 342 -42.48 -0.27 -37.21
CA VAL A 342 -41.50 -0.80 -36.25
C VAL A 342 -42.08 -2.10 -35.69
N SER A 343 -41.30 -3.18 -35.73
CA SER A 343 -41.74 -4.49 -35.19
C SER A 343 -41.89 -4.42 -33.66
N ASP A 344 -42.97 -5.00 -33.13
CA ASP A 344 -43.23 -5.14 -31.69
C ASP A 344 -42.09 -5.86 -30.96
N ASN A 345 -41.37 -6.75 -31.65
CA ASN A 345 -40.19 -7.43 -31.12
C ASN A 345 -39.06 -6.46 -30.72
N LEU A 346 -39.08 -5.21 -31.20
CA LEU A 346 -38.12 -4.19 -30.81
C LEU A 346 -38.32 -3.72 -29.36
N GLU A 347 -39.54 -3.76 -28.83
CA GLU A 347 -39.82 -3.46 -27.43
C GLU A 347 -39.10 -4.46 -26.52
N THR A 348 -39.24 -5.76 -26.81
CA THR A 348 -38.49 -6.83 -26.13
C THR A 348 -36.97 -6.64 -26.20
N VAL A 349 -36.46 -6.21 -27.36
CA VAL A 349 -35.03 -5.91 -27.53
C VAL A 349 -34.60 -4.74 -26.64
N ILE A 350 -35.38 -3.67 -26.59
CA ILE A 350 -35.10 -2.49 -25.77
C ILE A 350 -35.16 -2.86 -24.28
N ASP A 351 -36.16 -3.63 -23.85
CA ASP A 351 -36.28 -4.11 -22.46
C ASP A 351 -35.08 -4.97 -22.03
N ILE A 352 -34.65 -5.93 -22.86
CA ILE A 352 -33.44 -6.72 -22.57
C ILE A 352 -32.21 -5.81 -22.41
N LEU A 353 -32.08 -4.76 -23.23
CA LEU A 353 -30.97 -3.82 -23.14
C LEU A 353 -31.05 -2.90 -21.93
N LEU A 354 -32.24 -2.39 -21.58
CA LEU A 354 -32.45 -1.58 -20.37
C LEU A 354 -32.16 -2.41 -19.11
N ASN A 355 -32.62 -3.65 -19.05
CA ASN A 355 -32.26 -4.59 -17.99
C ASN A 355 -30.75 -4.90 -17.98
N GLY A 356 -30.11 -4.96 -19.16
CA GLY A 356 -28.66 -5.07 -19.29
C GLY A 356 -27.88 -3.89 -18.69
N LEU A 357 -28.47 -2.69 -18.56
CA LEU A 357 -27.86 -1.55 -17.85
C LEU A 357 -27.81 -1.77 -16.32
N ARG A 358 -28.64 -2.68 -15.79
CA ARG A 358 -28.69 -3.05 -14.36
C ARG A 358 -27.75 -4.20 -14.00
N ASP A 359 -27.07 -4.80 -14.97
CA ASP A 359 -26.24 -6.00 -14.76
C ASP A 359 -25.07 -5.74 -13.78
N LYS A 360 -24.74 -6.74 -12.97
CA LYS A 360 -23.63 -6.69 -11.99
C LYS A 360 -22.26 -6.48 -12.63
N ASP A 361 -22.07 -6.90 -13.88
CA ASP A 361 -20.79 -6.82 -14.60
C ASP A 361 -20.75 -5.62 -15.57
N THR A 362 -19.72 -4.78 -15.43
CA THR A 362 -19.53 -3.58 -16.27
C THR A 362 -19.48 -3.89 -17.77
N ILE A 363 -18.91 -5.04 -18.17
CA ILE A 363 -18.83 -5.41 -19.60
C ILE A 363 -20.20 -5.61 -20.25
N VAL A 364 -21.20 -6.03 -19.46
CA VAL A 364 -22.58 -6.23 -19.92
C VAL A 364 -23.26 -4.87 -20.02
N ARG A 365 -23.18 -4.06 -18.95
CA ARG A 365 -23.71 -2.69 -18.92
C ARG A 365 -23.20 -1.82 -20.07
N TRP A 366 -21.91 -1.91 -20.37
CA TRP A 366 -21.30 -1.19 -21.49
C TRP A 366 -21.80 -1.69 -22.86
N SER A 367 -22.02 -3.01 -23.01
CA SER A 367 -22.61 -3.57 -24.23
C SER A 367 -24.05 -3.11 -24.41
N ALA A 368 -24.83 -3.08 -23.33
CA ALA A 368 -26.20 -2.57 -23.31
C ALA A 368 -26.29 -1.08 -23.65
N ALA A 369 -25.46 -0.23 -23.03
CA ALA A 369 -25.40 1.21 -23.30
C ALA A 369 -25.10 1.52 -24.77
N LYS A 370 -24.15 0.79 -25.37
CA LYS A 370 -23.86 0.88 -26.82
C LYS A 370 -25.03 0.36 -27.66
N GLY A 371 -25.76 -0.63 -27.17
CA GLY A 371 -26.99 -1.16 -27.75
C GLY A 371 -28.03 -0.07 -27.90
N ILE A 372 -28.46 0.48 -26.77
CA ILE A 372 -29.40 1.60 -26.67
C ILE A 372 -28.99 2.72 -27.61
N GLY A 373 -27.77 3.26 -27.48
CA GLY A 373 -27.32 4.36 -28.34
C GLY A 373 -27.33 4.06 -29.85
N ARG A 374 -27.11 2.81 -30.28
CA ARG A 374 -27.14 2.44 -31.71
C ARG A 374 -28.56 2.22 -32.24
N ILE A 375 -29.45 1.66 -31.42
CA ILE A 375 -30.85 1.42 -31.78
C ILE A 375 -31.61 2.74 -31.79
N THR A 376 -31.48 3.56 -30.75
CA THR A 376 -32.09 4.90 -30.66
C THR A 376 -31.71 5.79 -31.85
N GLN A 377 -30.50 5.64 -32.41
CA GLN A 377 -30.07 6.39 -33.60
C GLN A 377 -30.89 6.11 -34.87
N ARG A 378 -31.59 4.97 -34.93
CA ARG A 378 -32.38 4.54 -36.09
C ARG A 378 -33.89 4.66 -35.86
N LEU A 379 -34.31 4.98 -34.63
CA LEU A 379 -35.72 5.14 -34.29
C LEU A 379 -36.28 6.48 -34.82
N PRO A 380 -37.59 6.53 -35.10
CA PRO A 380 -38.34 7.78 -35.15
C PRO A 380 -38.16 8.59 -33.86
N ARG A 381 -38.39 9.91 -33.94
CA ARG A 381 -38.14 10.81 -32.81
C ARG A 381 -38.95 10.44 -31.57
N GLU A 382 -40.24 10.14 -31.73
CA GLU A 382 -41.14 9.83 -30.62
C GLU A 382 -40.67 8.61 -29.83
N LEU A 383 -40.45 7.48 -30.51
CA LEU A 383 -39.92 6.26 -29.88
C LEU A 383 -38.52 6.45 -29.29
N ALA A 384 -37.71 7.33 -29.87
CA ALA A 384 -36.40 7.65 -29.31
C ALA A 384 -36.50 8.46 -28.00
N GLU A 385 -37.48 9.35 -27.89
CA GLU A 385 -37.78 10.10 -26.67
C GLU A 385 -38.28 9.16 -25.57
N ASP A 386 -39.15 8.19 -25.89
CA ASP A 386 -39.61 7.18 -24.92
C ASP A 386 -38.44 6.38 -24.32
N VAL A 387 -37.49 5.95 -25.15
CA VAL A 387 -36.27 5.26 -24.68
C VAL A 387 -35.42 6.14 -23.75
N ILE A 388 -35.38 7.46 -23.99
CA ILE A 388 -34.67 8.41 -23.14
C ILE A 388 -35.42 8.57 -21.81
N ASP A 389 -36.75 8.65 -21.83
CA ASP A 389 -37.57 8.74 -20.62
C ASP A 389 -37.38 7.50 -19.72
N TYR A 390 -37.50 6.29 -20.27
CA TYR A 390 -37.21 5.05 -19.54
C TYR A 390 -35.77 4.99 -19.01
N LEU A 391 -34.79 5.48 -19.77
CA LEU A 391 -33.41 5.57 -19.29
C LEU A 391 -33.28 6.51 -18.08
N LEU A 392 -33.97 7.65 -18.07
CA LEU A 392 -33.92 8.60 -16.96
C LEU A 392 -34.69 8.10 -15.74
N GLU A 393 -35.75 7.31 -15.92
CA GLU A 393 -36.46 6.61 -14.84
C GLU A 393 -35.55 5.65 -14.06
N LEU A 394 -34.52 5.07 -14.70
CA LEU A 394 -33.53 4.24 -14.00
C LEU A 394 -32.78 4.98 -12.88
N PHE A 395 -32.62 6.31 -12.98
CA PHE A 395 -32.04 7.10 -11.89
C PHE A 395 -33.01 7.31 -10.73
N GLN A 396 -34.32 7.24 -10.98
CA GLN A 396 -35.36 7.43 -9.98
C GLN A 396 -35.64 6.13 -9.20
N GLU A 397 -35.28 4.98 -9.77
CA GLU A 397 -35.46 3.67 -9.15
C GLU A 397 -34.83 3.61 -7.75
N ASN A 398 -35.63 3.25 -6.74
CA ASN A 398 -35.23 3.16 -5.33
C ASN A 398 -34.66 4.48 -4.75
N THR A 399 -34.96 5.63 -5.36
CA THR A 399 -34.69 6.93 -4.74
C THR A 399 -35.79 7.26 -3.73
N LEU A 400 -35.38 7.62 -2.51
CA LEU A 400 -36.31 7.99 -1.45
C LEU A 400 -36.26 9.50 -1.22
N ILE A 401 -37.36 10.10 -0.77
CA ILE A 401 -37.36 11.50 -0.35
C ILE A 401 -37.30 11.50 1.18
N ASN A 402 -36.27 12.14 1.75
CA ASN A 402 -36.19 12.30 3.19
C ASN A 402 -37.28 13.29 3.65
N PRO A 403 -38.26 12.89 4.48
CA PRO A 403 -39.38 13.75 4.85
C PRO A 403 -38.97 15.03 5.56
N SER A 404 -37.85 14.98 6.31
CA SER A 404 -37.37 16.10 7.13
C SER A 404 -36.57 17.14 6.36
N THR A 405 -35.86 16.74 5.31
CA THR A 405 -34.98 17.64 4.54
C THR A 405 -35.49 17.92 3.13
N GLN A 406 -36.51 17.18 2.66
CA GLN A 406 -37.01 17.21 1.28
C GLN A 406 -35.90 16.94 0.24
N LYS A 407 -34.79 16.31 0.66
CA LYS A 407 -33.68 15.91 -0.22
C LYS A 407 -33.80 14.44 -0.60
N LEU A 408 -33.28 14.12 -1.79
CA LEU A 408 -33.13 12.74 -2.26
C LEU A 408 -32.16 11.97 -1.35
N ASP A 409 -32.64 10.87 -0.81
CA ASP A 409 -31.86 9.85 -0.15
C ASP A 409 -31.55 8.73 -1.15
N LEU A 410 -30.25 8.54 -1.40
CA LEU A 410 -29.73 7.57 -2.36
C LEU A 410 -29.32 6.26 -1.69
N SER A 411 -29.55 6.08 -0.39
CA SER A 411 -29.07 4.91 0.37
C SER A 411 -29.56 3.56 -0.16
N ALA A 412 -30.74 3.51 -0.76
CA ALA A 412 -31.36 2.30 -1.32
C ALA A 412 -31.08 2.07 -2.81
N VAL A 413 -30.40 2.99 -3.50
CA VAL A 413 -30.20 2.87 -4.96
C VAL A 413 -29.11 1.86 -5.31
N SER A 414 -29.18 1.34 -6.54
CA SER A 414 -28.20 0.42 -7.11
C SER A 414 -27.10 1.19 -7.84
N ASP A 415 -25.84 1.01 -7.41
CA ASP A 415 -24.66 1.52 -8.12
C ASP A 415 -24.53 0.87 -9.50
N SER A 416 -24.97 -0.40 -9.64
CA SER A 416 -25.01 -1.07 -10.92
C SER A 416 -25.86 -0.30 -11.94
N THR A 417 -27.08 0.03 -11.55
CA THR A 417 -28.05 0.77 -12.38
C THR A 417 -27.56 2.17 -12.70
N TRP A 418 -27.12 2.94 -11.70
CA TRP A 418 -26.70 4.33 -11.89
C TRP A 418 -25.49 4.46 -12.82
N HIS A 419 -24.54 3.54 -12.72
CA HIS A 419 -23.41 3.53 -13.64
C HIS A 419 -23.82 3.09 -15.05
N GLY A 420 -24.65 2.04 -15.21
CA GLY A 420 -25.16 1.64 -16.52
C GLY A 420 -25.94 2.77 -17.22
N ALA A 421 -26.83 3.44 -16.48
CA ALA A 421 -27.58 4.60 -16.96
C ALA A 421 -26.64 5.75 -17.37
N SER A 422 -25.62 6.06 -16.56
CA SER A 422 -24.61 7.07 -16.90
C SER A 422 -23.84 6.73 -18.19
N LEU A 423 -23.46 5.47 -18.39
CA LEU A 423 -22.80 5.03 -19.63
C LEU A 423 -23.72 5.20 -20.85
N ALA A 424 -25.02 4.90 -20.71
CA ALA A 424 -25.98 5.07 -21.79
C ALA A 424 -26.23 6.56 -22.11
N VAL A 425 -26.32 7.43 -21.10
CA VAL A 425 -26.38 8.89 -21.29
C VAL A 425 -25.16 9.41 -22.06
N ALA A 426 -23.97 8.95 -21.72
CA ALA A 426 -22.74 9.32 -22.45
C ALA A 426 -22.79 8.89 -23.92
N GLU A 427 -23.24 7.65 -24.20
CA GLU A 427 -23.40 7.14 -25.57
C GLU A 427 -24.44 7.92 -26.38
N LEU A 428 -25.59 8.27 -25.78
CA LEU A 428 -26.62 9.09 -26.42
C LEU A 428 -26.11 10.50 -26.74
N ALA A 429 -25.43 11.15 -25.78
CA ALA A 429 -24.85 12.47 -25.98
C ALA A 429 -23.82 12.48 -27.11
N ARG A 430 -22.86 11.53 -27.13
CA ARG A 430 -21.83 11.43 -28.17
C ARG A 430 -22.40 11.28 -29.58
N ARG A 431 -23.58 10.67 -29.70
CA ARG A 431 -24.28 10.45 -30.98
C ARG A 431 -25.15 11.64 -31.39
N GLY A 432 -25.41 12.58 -30.49
CA GLY A 432 -26.34 13.70 -30.68
C GLY A 432 -27.80 13.30 -30.49
N LEU A 433 -28.06 12.19 -29.80
CA LEU A 433 -29.42 11.65 -29.61
C LEU A 433 -30.08 12.23 -28.35
N LEU A 434 -29.28 12.63 -27.37
CA LEU A 434 -29.77 13.45 -26.28
C LEU A 434 -29.92 14.90 -26.79
N LEU A 435 -31.16 15.37 -26.94
CA LEU A 435 -31.43 16.71 -27.48
C LEU A 435 -31.18 17.79 -26.42
N PRO A 436 -30.84 19.04 -26.83
CA PRO A 436 -30.47 20.12 -25.91
C PRO A 436 -31.49 20.37 -24.77
N HIS A 437 -32.80 20.29 -25.07
CA HIS A 437 -33.84 20.53 -24.07
C HIS A 437 -33.85 19.49 -22.94
N ARG A 438 -33.41 18.25 -23.20
CA ARG A 438 -33.29 17.18 -22.19
C ARG A 438 -32.17 17.42 -21.18
N LEU A 439 -31.18 18.27 -21.49
CA LEU A 439 -30.08 18.58 -20.57
C LEU A 439 -30.56 19.13 -19.22
N LYS A 440 -31.67 19.90 -19.23
CA LYS A 440 -32.28 20.44 -18.01
C LYS A 440 -32.74 19.34 -17.05
N GLN A 441 -33.17 18.19 -17.57
CA GLN A 441 -33.57 17.02 -16.79
C GLN A 441 -32.37 16.11 -16.47
N THR A 442 -31.45 15.91 -17.42
CA THR A 442 -30.33 14.97 -17.27
C THR A 442 -29.24 15.47 -16.33
N ILE A 443 -28.83 16.74 -16.43
CA ILE A 443 -27.67 17.28 -15.70
C ILE A 443 -27.81 17.15 -14.17
N PRO A 444 -28.96 17.44 -13.54
CA PRO A 444 -29.14 17.22 -12.11
C PRO A 444 -28.81 15.79 -11.64
N TRP A 445 -29.21 14.77 -12.39
CA TRP A 445 -28.86 13.37 -12.10
C TRP A 445 -27.37 13.10 -12.21
N ILE A 446 -26.71 13.67 -13.23
CA ILE A 446 -25.26 13.54 -13.39
C ILE A 446 -24.49 14.24 -12.27
N MET A 447 -24.98 15.38 -11.77
CA MET A 447 -24.37 16.06 -10.62
C MET A 447 -24.51 15.24 -9.32
N LEU A 448 -25.61 14.51 -9.13
CA LEU A 448 -25.75 13.53 -8.04
C LEU A 448 -24.78 12.36 -8.25
N ALA A 449 -24.67 11.84 -9.48
CA ALA A 449 -23.79 10.73 -9.81
C ALA A 449 -22.30 11.06 -9.61
N LEU A 450 -21.88 12.31 -9.86
CA LEU A 450 -20.52 12.81 -9.54
C LEU A 450 -20.18 12.75 -8.04
N LYS A 451 -21.18 12.75 -7.17
CA LYS A 451 -21.02 12.70 -5.70
C LYS A 451 -21.48 11.36 -5.11
N PHE A 452 -21.62 10.34 -5.94
CA PHE A 452 -22.10 9.02 -5.53
C PHE A 452 -21.02 8.26 -4.74
N ASP A 453 -20.99 8.49 -3.43
CA ASP A 453 -20.12 7.80 -2.47
C ASP A 453 -20.99 7.28 -1.31
N LEU A 454 -21.56 6.10 -1.49
CA LEU A 454 -22.54 5.52 -0.56
C LEU A 454 -21.87 4.47 0.32
N LYS A 455 -22.13 4.54 1.63
CA LYS A 455 -21.66 3.56 2.61
C LYS A 455 -22.55 2.31 2.56
N ARG A 456 -21.97 1.15 2.26
CA ARG A 456 -22.60 -0.17 2.41
C ARG A 456 -21.77 -1.03 3.37
N GLY A 457 -22.28 -1.22 4.59
CA GLY A 457 -21.56 -1.92 5.65
C GLY A 457 -20.27 -1.17 6.04
N SER A 458 -19.12 -1.82 5.86
CA SER A 458 -17.78 -1.32 6.22
C SER A 458 -17.04 -0.61 5.09
N HIS A 459 -17.59 -0.56 3.88
CA HIS A 459 -16.94 0.06 2.71
C HIS A 459 -17.89 1.03 2.00
N SER A 460 -17.35 1.84 1.09
CA SER A 460 -18.16 2.64 0.17
C SER A 460 -18.11 2.10 -1.26
N ILE A 461 -19.23 2.30 -1.95
CA ILE A 461 -19.43 1.94 -3.36
C ILE A 461 -19.66 3.21 -4.18
N GLY A 462 -19.51 3.09 -5.50
CA GLY A 462 -19.82 4.19 -6.42
C GLY A 462 -18.64 4.89 -7.09
N ALA A 463 -17.40 4.43 -6.86
CA ALA A 463 -16.24 4.95 -7.60
C ALA A 463 -16.45 4.88 -9.12
N HIS A 464 -16.96 3.75 -9.61
CA HIS A 464 -17.29 3.56 -11.02
C HIS A 464 -18.45 4.46 -11.48
N VAL A 465 -19.48 4.68 -10.65
CA VAL A 465 -20.59 5.62 -10.96
C VAL A 465 -20.05 7.05 -11.17
N ARG A 466 -19.19 7.53 -10.26
CA ARG A 466 -18.56 8.85 -10.37
C ARG A 466 -17.66 8.97 -11.60
N ASP A 467 -16.90 7.93 -11.91
CA ASP A 467 -16.09 7.85 -13.12
C ASP A 467 -16.96 7.92 -14.40
N ALA A 468 -18.04 7.16 -14.47
CA ALA A 468 -19.00 7.24 -15.58
C ALA A 468 -19.68 8.62 -15.67
N ALA A 469 -19.97 9.27 -14.55
CA ALA A 469 -20.49 10.64 -14.54
C ALA A 469 -19.45 11.66 -15.08
N CYS A 470 -18.17 11.46 -14.78
CA CYS A 470 -17.07 12.21 -15.41
C CYS A 470 -17.05 11.96 -16.92
N TYR A 471 -17.23 10.70 -17.36
CA TYR A 471 -17.31 10.35 -18.78
C TYR A 471 -18.52 10.99 -19.49
N VAL A 472 -19.66 11.15 -18.79
CA VAL A 472 -20.80 11.92 -19.30
C VAL A 472 -20.42 13.39 -19.50
N CYS A 473 -19.80 14.03 -18.49
CA CYS A 473 -19.37 15.43 -18.60
C CYS A 473 -18.33 15.65 -19.71
N TRP A 474 -17.42 14.70 -19.90
CA TRP A 474 -16.47 14.66 -21.01
C TRP A 474 -17.20 14.52 -22.36
N SER A 475 -18.25 13.69 -22.41
CA SER A 475 -19.06 13.50 -23.62
C SER A 475 -19.87 14.76 -23.97
N PHE A 476 -20.41 15.48 -22.97
CA PHE A 476 -21.11 16.76 -23.18
C PHE A 476 -20.20 17.81 -23.82
N ALA A 477 -18.95 17.93 -23.36
CA ALA A 477 -17.95 18.84 -23.93
C ALA A 477 -17.75 18.65 -25.44
N ARG A 478 -17.91 17.42 -25.92
CA ARG A 478 -17.73 17.06 -27.34
C ARG A 478 -19.02 17.16 -28.12
N ALA A 479 -20.15 16.84 -27.48
CA ALA A 479 -21.45 16.78 -28.11
C ALA A 479 -22.00 18.18 -28.41
N TYR A 480 -22.00 19.10 -27.45
CA TYR A 480 -22.78 20.34 -27.51
C TYR A 480 -21.94 21.58 -27.82
N ALA A 481 -22.59 22.59 -28.40
CA ALA A 481 -22.00 23.90 -28.66
C ALA A 481 -21.96 24.77 -27.38
N PRO A 482 -21.07 25.77 -27.28
CA PRO A 482 -20.91 26.59 -26.08
C PRO A 482 -22.20 27.21 -25.55
N HIS A 483 -22.99 27.86 -26.41
CA HIS A 483 -24.26 28.52 -26.01
C HIS A 483 -25.32 27.56 -25.45
N ILE A 484 -25.24 26.25 -25.75
CA ILE A 484 -26.17 25.25 -25.21
C ILE A 484 -25.76 24.84 -23.80
N LEU A 485 -24.44 24.71 -23.56
CA LEU A 485 -23.93 24.32 -22.25
C LEU A 485 -23.81 25.48 -21.28
N GLU A 486 -23.73 26.71 -21.78
CA GLU A 486 -23.56 27.95 -21.00
C GLU A 486 -24.42 28.01 -19.72
N PRO A 487 -25.74 27.70 -19.73
CA PRO A 487 -26.57 27.74 -18.52
C PRO A 487 -26.13 26.74 -17.43
N PHE A 488 -25.41 25.70 -17.82
CA PHE A 488 -25.01 24.59 -16.95
C PHE A 488 -23.53 24.63 -16.57
N VAL A 489 -22.71 25.46 -17.24
CA VAL A 489 -21.26 25.52 -17.03
C VAL A 489 -20.92 25.73 -15.56
N GLY A 490 -21.54 26.70 -14.90
CA GLY A 490 -21.27 26.97 -13.49
C GLY A 490 -21.51 25.75 -12.60
N HIS A 491 -22.56 24.97 -12.87
CA HIS A 491 -22.87 23.76 -12.11
C HIS A 491 -21.87 22.63 -12.41
N ILE A 492 -21.59 22.36 -13.68
CA ILE A 492 -20.65 21.31 -14.11
C ILE A 492 -19.24 21.62 -13.60
N ALA A 493 -18.76 22.84 -13.83
CA ALA A 493 -17.43 23.28 -13.44
C ALA A 493 -17.19 23.13 -11.93
N LYS A 494 -18.10 23.64 -11.10
CA LYS A 494 -17.98 23.58 -9.63
C LYS A 494 -17.93 22.13 -9.12
N ASN A 495 -18.79 21.25 -9.65
CA ASN A 495 -18.81 19.85 -9.24
C ASN A 495 -17.58 19.08 -9.71
N LEU A 496 -17.12 19.27 -10.94
CA LEU A 496 -15.91 18.62 -11.45
C LEU A 496 -14.66 19.04 -10.67
N VAL A 497 -14.54 20.33 -10.33
CA VAL A 497 -13.43 20.82 -9.51
C VAL A 497 -13.45 20.20 -8.12
N VAL A 498 -14.61 20.21 -7.44
CA VAL A 498 -14.77 19.58 -6.12
C VAL A 498 -14.36 18.10 -6.15
N VAL A 499 -14.85 17.33 -7.13
CA VAL A 499 -14.50 15.91 -7.27
C VAL A 499 -13.02 15.75 -7.61
N SER A 500 -12.45 16.61 -8.45
CA SER A 500 -11.03 16.52 -8.82
C SER A 500 -10.10 16.62 -7.61
N VAL A 501 -10.45 17.44 -6.60
CA VAL A 501 -9.57 17.67 -5.44
C VAL A 501 -9.92 16.88 -4.19
N PHE A 502 -11.20 16.58 -3.95
CA PHE A 502 -11.68 15.98 -2.70
C PHE A 502 -12.17 14.53 -2.81
N ASP A 503 -12.16 13.92 -4.00
CA ASP A 503 -12.52 12.51 -4.11
C ASP A 503 -11.48 11.62 -3.43
N ARG A 504 -11.91 10.55 -2.74
CA ARG A 504 -11.02 9.57 -2.12
C ARG A 504 -10.22 8.80 -3.17
N GLU A 505 -10.84 8.44 -4.30
CA GLU A 505 -10.27 7.56 -5.32
C GLU A 505 -9.43 8.34 -6.33
N ILE A 506 -8.19 7.92 -6.54
CA ILE A 506 -7.25 8.59 -7.46
C ILE A 506 -7.76 8.62 -8.90
N ASN A 507 -8.38 7.51 -9.36
CA ASN A 507 -8.88 7.40 -10.72
C ASN A 507 -10.03 8.40 -10.96
N VAL A 508 -10.91 8.59 -9.98
CA VAL A 508 -12.04 9.53 -10.08
C VAL A 508 -11.54 10.97 -10.05
N ARG A 509 -10.55 11.32 -9.21
CA ARG A 509 -9.92 12.66 -9.23
C ARG A 509 -9.37 12.99 -10.62
N ARG A 510 -8.65 12.05 -11.22
CA ARG A 510 -8.07 12.18 -12.57
C ARG A 510 -9.13 12.25 -13.66
N ALA A 511 -10.16 11.40 -13.60
CA ALA A 511 -11.26 11.42 -14.55
C ALA A 511 -12.03 12.74 -14.51
N SER A 512 -12.27 13.27 -13.32
CA SER A 512 -12.93 14.56 -13.12
C SER A 512 -12.11 15.73 -13.67
N SER A 513 -10.80 15.75 -13.39
CA SER A 513 -9.88 16.75 -13.96
C SER A 513 -9.81 16.65 -15.49
N ALA A 514 -9.73 15.44 -16.06
CA ALA A 514 -9.74 15.25 -17.51
C ALA A 514 -11.06 15.70 -18.16
N ALA A 515 -12.21 15.45 -17.51
CA ALA A 515 -13.50 15.95 -17.96
C ALA A 515 -13.58 17.49 -17.89
N PHE A 516 -13.01 18.10 -16.85
CA PHE A 516 -12.90 19.55 -16.73
C PHE A 516 -12.01 20.12 -17.84
N GLN A 517 -10.83 19.53 -18.07
CA GLN A 517 -9.90 19.91 -19.12
C GLN A 517 -10.53 19.86 -20.52
N GLU A 518 -11.26 18.78 -20.85
CA GLU A 518 -11.96 18.66 -22.13
C GLU A 518 -13.01 19.76 -22.31
N ASN A 519 -13.73 20.12 -21.23
CA ASN A 519 -14.72 21.20 -21.26
C ASN A 519 -14.06 22.57 -21.46
N VAL A 520 -12.99 22.90 -20.73
CA VAL A 520 -12.25 24.16 -20.91
C VAL A 520 -11.75 24.28 -22.35
N GLY A 521 -11.10 23.23 -22.88
CA GLY A 521 -10.52 23.27 -24.23
C GLY A 521 -11.55 23.36 -25.37
N ARG A 522 -12.74 22.77 -25.21
CA ARG A 522 -13.76 22.74 -26.28
C ARG A 522 -14.87 23.77 -26.17
N GLN A 523 -15.15 24.22 -24.96
CA GLN A 523 -16.24 25.17 -24.69
C GLN A 523 -15.71 26.58 -24.50
N GLY A 524 -14.52 26.76 -23.91
CA GLY A 524 -13.88 28.07 -23.74
C GLY A 524 -14.61 29.03 -22.78
N ILE A 525 -15.66 28.57 -22.10
CA ILE A 525 -16.55 29.37 -21.24
C ILE A 525 -16.48 28.96 -19.76
N PHE A 526 -15.53 28.09 -19.39
CA PHE A 526 -15.34 27.62 -18.01
C PHE A 526 -14.51 28.66 -17.21
N PRO A 527 -14.99 29.13 -16.05
CA PRO A 527 -14.30 30.16 -15.26
C PRO A 527 -12.89 29.73 -14.85
N CYS A 528 -11.89 30.60 -15.04
CA CYS A 528 -10.49 30.36 -14.68
C CYS A 528 -9.94 28.99 -15.15
N GLY A 529 -10.47 28.46 -16.26
CA GLY A 529 -10.30 27.05 -16.63
C GLY A 529 -8.86 26.65 -16.90
N ILE A 530 -8.08 27.52 -17.57
CA ILE A 530 -6.68 27.23 -17.94
C ILE A 530 -5.81 27.15 -16.68
N ASP A 531 -5.96 28.12 -15.78
CA ASP A 531 -5.18 28.18 -14.54
C ASP A 531 -5.47 26.96 -13.66
N ILE A 532 -6.74 26.56 -13.55
CA ILE A 532 -7.14 25.38 -12.76
C ILE A 532 -6.56 24.09 -13.34
N ILE A 533 -6.50 23.92 -14.67
CA ILE A 533 -5.92 22.72 -15.29
C ILE A 533 -4.42 22.59 -14.97
N GLN A 534 -3.71 23.71 -14.92
CA GLN A 534 -2.28 23.71 -14.57
C GLN A 534 -2.05 23.32 -13.10
N LEU A 535 -2.97 23.72 -12.20
CA LEU A 535 -2.90 23.38 -10.78
C LEU A 535 -3.34 21.94 -10.49
N ALA A 536 -4.39 21.46 -11.17
CA ALA A 536 -5.03 20.17 -10.97
C ALA A 536 -4.66 19.16 -12.06
N ASP A 537 -3.36 19.04 -12.36
CA ASP A 537 -2.85 18.12 -13.36
C ASP A 537 -2.86 16.64 -12.90
N TYR A 538 -2.46 15.73 -13.79
CA TYR A 538 -2.47 14.29 -13.53
C TYR A 538 -1.57 13.85 -12.36
N PHE A 539 -0.47 14.57 -12.10
CA PHE A 539 0.54 14.22 -11.11
C PHE A 539 0.21 14.81 -9.73
N SER A 540 -0.11 16.11 -9.69
CA SER A 540 -0.52 16.85 -8.50
C SER A 540 -1.72 16.23 -7.78
N LEU A 541 -2.70 15.71 -8.54
CA LEU A 541 -3.88 15.01 -8.04
C LEU A 541 -3.61 13.55 -7.60
N GLY A 542 -2.43 13.02 -7.91
CA GLY A 542 -2.04 11.66 -7.54
C GLY A 542 -2.01 11.46 -6.02
N ASN A 543 -1.34 12.38 -5.31
CA ASN A 543 -1.25 12.35 -3.85
C ASN A 543 -2.50 12.99 -3.21
N ARG A 544 -3.26 12.19 -2.46
CA ARG A 544 -4.51 12.63 -1.80
C ARG A 544 -4.29 13.79 -0.84
N SER A 545 -3.23 13.77 -0.03
CA SER A 545 -2.94 14.86 0.91
C SER A 545 -2.57 16.15 0.17
N ASN A 546 -1.76 16.06 -0.89
CA ASN A 546 -1.42 17.22 -1.73
C ASN A 546 -2.67 17.82 -2.39
N SER A 547 -3.53 16.98 -2.94
CA SER A 547 -4.79 17.37 -3.59
C SER A 547 -5.70 18.15 -2.63
N PHE A 548 -5.91 17.62 -1.41
CA PHE A 548 -6.77 18.24 -0.40
C PHE A 548 -6.20 19.52 0.19
N LEU A 549 -4.88 19.60 0.41
CA LEU A 549 -4.26 20.66 1.22
C LEU A 549 -3.61 21.77 0.40
N ASN A 550 -3.06 21.45 -0.76
CA ASN A 550 -2.31 22.41 -1.59
C ASN A 550 -3.12 22.77 -2.84
N VAL A 551 -3.51 21.78 -3.65
CA VAL A 551 -4.22 22.03 -4.92
C VAL A 551 -5.57 22.70 -4.66
N ALA A 552 -6.37 22.15 -3.73
CA ALA A 552 -7.66 22.75 -3.36
C ALA A 552 -7.51 24.17 -2.80
N PHE A 553 -6.44 24.45 -2.06
CA PHE A 553 -6.18 25.78 -1.49
C PHE A 553 -5.87 26.81 -2.58
N GLU A 554 -5.02 26.46 -3.55
CA GLU A 554 -4.71 27.34 -4.68
C GLU A 554 -5.95 27.60 -5.55
N ILE A 555 -6.77 26.57 -5.82
CA ILE A 555 -8.01 26.73 -6.58
C ILE A 555 -9.04 27.58 -5.83
N ALA A 556 -9.11 27.47 -4.50
CA ALA A 556 -10.05 28.25 -3.70
C ALA A 556 -9.78 29.77 -3.71
N LYS A 557 -8.62 30.22 -4.22
CA LYS A 557 -8.36 31.65 -4.46
C LYS A 557 -9.19 32.21 -5.62
N PHE A 558 -9.71 31.36 -6.50
CA PHE A 558 -10.65 31.76 -7.54
C PHE A 558 -12.08 31.81 -6.98
N LYS A 559 -12.69 33.01 -7.01
CA LYS A 559 -13.97 33.32 -6.34
C LYS A 559 -15.11 32.36 -6.72
N ASP A 560 -15.16 31.88 -7.97
CA ASP A 560 -16.21 30.96 -8.43
C ASP A 560 -16.16 29.59 -7.74
N TYR A 561 -15.01 29.21 -7.17
CA TYR A 561 -14.75 27.88 -6.63
C TYR A 561 -14.57 27.86 -5.12
N THR A 562 -14.39 29.01 -4.46
CA THR A 562 -14.21 29.11 -3.00
C THR A 562 -15.38 28.48 -2.23
N ASP A 563 -16.62 28.96 -2.41
CA ASP A 563 -17.78 28.46 -1.66
C ASP A 563 -18.09 26.98 -1.95
N PRO A 564 -18.07 26.50 -3.22
CA PRO A 564 -18.30 25.08 -3.50
C PRO A 564 -17.31 24.14 -2.80
N LEU A 565 -16.03 24.53 -2.72
CA LEU A 565 -15.01 23.75 -2.04
C LEU A 565 -15.26 23.70 -0.54
N ILE A 566 -15.50 24.86 0.10
CA ILE A 566 -15.79 24.95 1.54
C ILE A 566 -17.06 24.17 1.88
N ASN A 567 -18.14 24.40 1.13
CA ASN A 567 -19.43 23.76 1.36
C ASN A 567 -19.35 22.24 1.21
N HIS A 568 -18.55 21.72 0.26
CA HIS A 568 -18.36 20.27 0.14
C HIS A 568 -17.64 19.68 1.36
N LEU A 569 -16.57 20.33 1.83
CA LEU A 569 -15.87 19.90 3.03
C LEU A 569 -16.79 19.88 4.27
N VAL A 570 -17.57 20.94 4.48
CA VAL A 570 -18.47 21.10 5.63
C VAL A 570 -19.68 20.15 5.57
N SER A 571 -20.26 19.95 4.38
CA SER A 571 -21.52 19.20 4.23
C SER A 571 -21.30 17.71 3.96
N THR A 572 -20.16 17.32 3.37
CA THR A 572 -19.88 15.95 2.94
C THR A 572 -18.64 15.38 3.61
N THR A 573 -17.48 16.01 3.41
CA THR A 573 -16.18 15.39 3.70
C THR A 573 -15.87 15.28 5.20
N THR A 574 -16.26 16.28 5.99
CA THR A 574 -16.19 16.23 7.47
C THR A 574 -17.15 15.20 8.06
N ARG A 575 -18.20 14.82 7.33
CA ARG A 575 -19.22 13.85 7.76
C ARG A 575 -18.96 12.45 7.20
N HIS A 576 -17.86 12.29 6.48
CA HIS A 576 -17.51 11.05 5.79
C HIS A 576 -17.22 9.92 6.78
N TRP A 577 -17.50 8.67 6.40
CA TRP A 577 -17.34 7.51 7.28
C TRP A 577 -15.87 7.15 7.56
N ASP A 578 -14.97 7.40 6.61
CA ASP A 578 -13.51 7.21 6.74
C ASP A 578 -12.87 8.32 7.58
N LYS A 579 -12.20 7.94 8.69
CA LYS A 579 -11.50 8.85 9.60
C LYS A 579 -10.41 9.66 8.89
N ALA A 580 -9.66 9.07 7.98
CA ALA A 580 -8.56 9.76 7.29
C ALA A 580 -9.08 10.91 6.41
N ILE A 581 -10.23 10.72 5.77
CA ILE A 581 -10.91 11.74 4.97
C ILE A 581 -11.42 12.88 5.85
N ARG A 582 -11.99 12.58 7.03
CA ARG A 582 -12.42 13.62 7.99
C ARG A 582 -11.25 14.46 8.51
N ILE A 583 -10.11 13.83 8.81
CA ILE A 583 -8.90 14.54 9.24
C ILE A 583 -8.39 15.46 8.12
N LEU A 584 -8.29 14.95 6.89
CA LEU A 584 -7.90 15.77 5.74
C LEU A 584 -8.87 16.92 5.49
N ALA A 585 -10.18 16.72 5.70
CA ALA A 585 -11.19 17.77 5.56
C ALA A 585 -10.99 18.89 6.59
N ALA A 586 -10.75 18.55 7.86
CA ALA A 586 -10.45 19.53 8.91
C ALA A 586 -9.17 20.32 8.59
N SER A 587 -8.10 19.64 8.16
CA SER A 587 -6.85 20.28 7.74
C SER A 587 -7.00 21.15 6.49
N ALA A 588 -7.86 20.77 5.54
CA ALA A 588 -8.16 21.60 4.37
C ALA A 588 -8.96 22.86 4.79
N LEU A 589 -9.96 22.71 5.66
CA LEU A 589 -10.72 23.84 6.21
C LEU A 589 -9.82 24.81 6.99
N LYS A 590 -8.84 24.31 7.75
CA LYS A 590 -7.81 25.13 8.40
C LYS A 590 -7.17 26.11 7.41
N ARG A 591 -6.70 25.59 6.27
CA ARG A 591 -6.01 26.38 5.26
C ARG A 591 -6.96 27.37 4.60
N LEU A 592 -8.16 26.91 4.21
CA LEU A 592 -9.17 27.75 3.58
C LEU A 592 -9.68 28.87 4.49
N ALA A 593 -9.71 28.66 5.80
CA ALA A 593 -10.11 29.68 6.78
C ALA A 593 -9.20 30.92 6.72
N THR A 594 -7.94 30.77 6.32
CA THR A 594 -7.00 31.90 6.18
C THR A 594 -7.33 32.81 5.00
N LEU A 595 -8.05 32.33 3.98
CA LEU A 595 -8.46 33.13 2.81
C LEU A 595 -9.67 34.01 3.10
N GLN A 596 -10.61 33.56 3.94
CA GLN A 596 -11.87 34.26 4.23
C GLN A 596 -12.27 34.15 5.71
N PRO A 597 -11.48 34.70 6.65
CA PRO A 597 -11.69 34.51 8.08
C PRO A 597 -13.07 34.99 8.56
N TYR A 598 -13.56 36.12 8.07
CA TYR A 598 -14.90 36.65 8.39
C TYR A 598 -16.03 35.70 7.95
N HIS A 599 -15.91 35.05 6.79
CA HIS A 599 -16.91 34.09 6.32
C HIS A 599 -16.97 32.88 7.25
N PHE A 600 -15.81 32.38 7.69
CA PHE A 600 -15.74 31.25 8.61
C PHE A 600 -16.33 31.57 9.99
N ILE A 601 -16.10 32.78 10.52
CA ILE A 601 -16.68 33.24 11.80
C ILE A 601 -18.20 33.37 11.69
N ASN A 602 -18.70 33.94 10.58
CA ASN A 602 -20.11 34.31 10.47
C ASN A 602 -21.04 33.17 10.04
N LEU A 603 -20.54 32.23 9.22
CA LEU A 603 -21.38 31.22 8.58
C LEU A 603 -20.91 29.80 8.89
N ILE A 604 -19.61 29.51 8.71
CA ILE A 604 -19.12 28.13 8.76
C ILE A 604 -19.06 27.58 10.20
N LEU A 605 -18.52 28.34 11.16
CA LEU A 605 -18.48 27.91 12.55
C LEU A 605 -19.88 27.72 13.16
N PRO A 606 -20.83 28.67 12.98
CA PRO A 606 -22.22 28.47 13.40
C PRO A 606 -22.89 27.26 12.75
N ASP A 607 -22.63 26.96 11.47
CA ASP A 607 -23.18 25.79 10.78
C ASP A 607 -22.57 24.47 11.30
N LEU A 608 -21.26 24.43 11.59
CA LEU A 608 -20.57 23.23 12.07
C LEU A 608 -20.85 22.91 13.54
N ALA A 609 -21.03 23.91 14.40
CA ALA A 609 -21.14 23.72 15.85
C ALA A 609 -22.25 22.72 16.26
N PRO A 610 -23.48 22.76 15.69
CA PRO A 610 -24.52 21.77 15.99
C PRO A 610 -24.12 20.32 15.67
N TYR A 611 -23.33 20.11 14.61
CA TYR A 611 -22.91 18.77 14.19
C TYR A 611 -21.90 18.11 15.12
N THR A 612 -21.19 18.90 15.94
CA THR A 612 -20.31 18.38 17.00
C THR A 612 -21.06 17.53 18.03
N LEU A 613 -22.37 17.75 18.18
CA LEU A 613 -23.23 17.03 19.12
C LEU A 613 -24.13 15.98 18.42
N HIS A 614 -23.84 15.66 17.17
CA HIS A 614 -24.61 14.68 16.41
C HIS A 614 -24.50 13.27 17.00
N LYS A 615 -25.59 12.50 16.95
CA LYS A 615 -25.65 11.12 17.50
C LYS A 615 -24.69 10.16 16.79
N ASP A 616 -24.48 10.37 15.49
CA ASP A 616 -23.45 9.64 14.73
C ASP A 616 -22.05 10.14 15.10
N MET A 617 -21.23 9.23 15.62
CA MET A 617 -19.84 9.44 15.99
C MET A 617 -18.98 9.99 14.85
N GLN A 618 -19.20 9.54 13.61
CA GLN A 618 -18.39 9.96 12.47
C GLN A 618 -18.60 11.45 12.17
N ILE A 619 -19.86 11.89 12.22
CA ILE A 619 -20.25 13.28 11.99
C ILE A 619 -19.73 14.17 13.12
N SER A 620 -19.96 13.79 14.37
CA SER A 620 -19.51 14.56 15.53
C SER A 620 -17.99 14.67 15.61
N HIS A 621 -17.26 13.58 15.38
CA HIS A 621 -15.80 13.58 15.30
C HIS A 621 -15.26 14.58 14.25
N GLY A 622 -15.76 14.50 13.01
CA GLY A 622 -15.25 15.37 11.94
C GLY A 622 -15.63 16.83 12.13
N ALA A 623 -16.82 17.11 12.64
CA ALA A 623 -17.23 18.46 13.00
C ALA A 623 -16.36 19.04 14.13
N MET A 624 -16.06 18.28 15.18
CA MET A 624 -15.19 18.72 16.27
C MET A 624 -13.77 19.06 15.78
N LEU A 625 -13.18 18.20 14.95
CA LEU A 625 -11.87 18.48 14.35
C LEU A 625 -11.92 19.70 13.44
N ALA A 626 -12.96 19.85 12.62
CA ALA A 626 -13.10 21.02 11.75
C ALA A 626 -13.20 22.31 12.56
N VAL A 627 -14.02 22.35 13.62
CA VAL A 627 -14.11 23.50 14.51
C VAL A 627 -12.76 23.79 15.17
N ALA A 628 -12.06 22.76 15.65
CA ALA A 628 -10.75 22.90 16.28
C ALA A 628 -9.73 23.54 15.32
N GLU A 629 -9.56 22.97 14.12
CA GLU A 629 -8.59 23.46 13.15
C GLU A 629 -8.96 24.84 12.57
N ILE A 630 -10.25 25.13 12.38
CA ILE A 630 -10.69 26.48 11.98
C ILE A 630 -10.32 27.50 13.07
N CYS A 631 -10.59 27.20 14.35
CA CYS A 631 -10.22 28.08 15.45
C CYS A 631 -8.70 28.34 15.49
N ASP A 632 -7.89 27.29 15.30
CA ASP A 632 -6.42 27.40 15.24
C ASP A 632 -5.96 28.31 14.09
N ALA A 633 -6.52 28.15 12.88
CA ALA A 633 -6.23 29.03 11.74
C ALA A 633 -6.64 30.49 11.99
N LEU A 634 -7.80 30.70 12.63
CA LEU A 634 -8.29 32.03 12.96
C LEU A 634 -7.40 32.72 14.00
N LYS A 635 -6.79 31.98 14.95
CA LYS A 635 -5.80 32.56 15.87
C LYS A 635 -4.61 33.14 15.12
N GLU A 636 -4.05 32.39 14.16
CA GLU A 636 -2.92 32.87 13.36
C GLU A 636 -3.28 34.13 12.55
N CYS A 637 -4.51 34.20 12.04
CA CYS A 637 -5.00 35.39 11.31
C CYS A 637 -5.19 36.58 12.26
N ARG A 638 -5.81 36.37 13.43
CA ARG A 638 -6.08 37.39 14.45
C ARG A 638 -4.79 38.00 15.00
N ASP A 639 -3.74 37.21 15.17
CA ASP A 639 -2.44 37.69 15.63
C ASP A 639 -1.79 38.70 14.66
N LYS A 640 -2.20 38.68 13.39
CA LYS A 640 -1.71 39.58 12.32
C LYS A 640 -2.67 40.74 12.03
N ASP A 641 -3.93 40.66 12.48
CA ASP A 641 -5.00 41.61 12.17
C ASP A 641 -5.78 42.02 13.45
N PRO A 642 -5.48 43.19 14.02
CA PRO A 642 -6.17 43.71 15.21
C PRO A 642 -7.67 43.95 15.02
N GLU A 643 -8.14 44.25 13.80
CA GLU A 643 -9.58 44.45 13.54
C GLU A 643 -10.32 43.11 13.60
N LEU A 644 -9.71 42.06 13.05
CA LEU A 644 -10.23 40.70 13.15
C LEU A 644 -10.25 40.20 14.60
N GLU A 645 -9.25 40.56 15.42
CA GLU A 645 -9.26 40.29 16.86
C GLU A 645 -10.45 40.95 17.55
N ALA A 646 -10.64 42.25 17.36
CA ALA A 646 -11.78 42.97 17.92
C ALA A 646 -13.12 42.38 17.47
N TYR A 647 -13.21 41.97 16.19
CA TYR A 647 -14.38 41.32 15.64
C TYR A 647 -14.65 39.95 16.29
N TRP A 648 -13.62 39.11 16.46
CA TRP A 648 -13.73 37.83 17.15
C TRP A 648 -14.24 38.01 18.59
N GLN A 649 -13.69 38.97 19.32
CA GLN A 649 -14.13 39.28 20.69
C GLN A 649 -15.58 39.78 20.76
N SER A 650 -16.09 40.41 19.70
CA SER A 650 -17.51 40.82 19.64
C SER A 650 -18.49 39.63 19.59
N LYS A 651 -18.04 38.44 19.17
CA LYS A 651 -18.88 37.24 18.94
C LYS A 651 -19.04 36.38 20.20
N GLN A 652 -19.30 37.00 21.34
CA GLN A 652 -19.39 36.34 22.66
C GLN A 652 -20.34 35.12 22.68
N GLN A 653 -21.48 35.19 21.99
CA GLN A 653 -22.44 34.09 21.92
C GLN A 653 -21.85 32.84 21.23
N LEU A 654 -21.19 33.01 20.08
CA LEU A 654 -20.54 31.93 19.35
C LEU A 654 -19.42 31.30 20.19
N LEU A 655 -18.62 32.13 20.87
CA LEU A 655 -17.54 31.65 21.74
C LEU A 655 -18.08 30.81 22.91
N ARG A 656 -19.20 31.22 23.51
CA ARG A 656 -19.89 30.44 24.56
C ARG A 656 -20.44 29.13 24.02
N GLU A 657 -21.02 29.14 22.82
CA GLU A 657 -21.52 27.93 22.17
C GLU A 657 -20.40 26.93 21.93
N ILE A 658 -19.29 27.36 21.34
CA ILE A 658 -18.10 26.53 21.10
C ILE A 658 -17.51 26.03 22.43
N GLY A 659 -17.31 26.92 23.41
CA GLY A 659 -16.77 26.56 24.72
C GLY A 659 -17.64 25.57 25.50
N SER A 660 -18.95 25.57 25.27
CA SER A 660 -19.91 24.66 25.90
C SER A 660 -19.94 23.24 25.29
N ILE A 661 -19.29 23.01 24.14
CA ILE A 661 -19.33 21.72 23.44
C ILE A 661 -18.94 20.56 24.37
N PRO A 662 -17.84 20.63 25.16
CA PRO A 662 -17.47 19.51 26.03
C PRO A 662 -18.48 19.17 27.12
N HIS A 663 -19.21 20.17 27.62
CA HIS A 663 -20.26 19.95 28.61
C HIS A 663 -21.49 19.25 28.01
N ARG A 664 -21.80 19.52 26.73
CA ARG A 664 -23.00 19.04 26.04
C ARG A 664 -22.86 17.65 25.43
N ILE A 665 -21.64 17.11 25.39
CA ILE A 665 -21.40 15.76 24.85
C ILE A 665 -21.97 14.71 25.83
N PRO A 666 -22.77 13.75 25.35
CA PRO A 666 -23.29 12.69 26.20
C PRO A 666 -22.15 11.88 26.84
N ALA A 667 -22.24 11.62 28.15
CA ALA A 667 -21.22 10.85 28.89
C ALA A 667 -20.94 9.46 28.28
N LYS A 668 -21.95 8.84 27.65
CA LYS A 668 -21.80 7.56 26.94
C LYS A 668 -20.82 7.68 25.76
N SER A 669 -20.81 8.79 25.03
CA SER A 669 -19.89 9.01 23.90
C SER A 669 -18.41 9.02 24.30
N LEU A 670 -18.12 9.23 25.59
CA LEU A 670 -16.76 9.22 26.14
C LEU A 670 -16.38 7.89 26.80
N THR A 671 -17.31 6.93 26.90
CA THR A 671 -17.08 5.65 27.62
C THR A 671 -17.37 4.40 26.79
N THR A 672 -18.21 4.49 25.76
CA THR A 672 -18.57 3.35 24.90
C THR A 672 -17.54 3.09 23.78
N PHE A 673 -17.77 2.05 22.98
CA PHE A 673 -17.01 1.76 21.77
C PHE A 673 -16.99 2.98 20.83
N GLY A 674 -15.82 3.31 20.26
CA GLY A 674 -15.61 4.50 19.44
C GLY A 674 -15.33 5.78 20.24
N SER A 675 -15.34 5.72 21.57
CA SER A 675 -15.02 6.88 22.42
C SER A 675 -13.61 7.39 22.23
N GLU A 676 -12.67 6.57 21.77
CA GLU A 676 -11.31 6.98 21.41
C GLU A 676 -11.33 8.12 20.37
N HIS A 677 -12.19 8.02 19.35
CA HIS A 677 -12.32 9.04 18.31
C HIS A 677 -12.88 10.34 18.86
N ILE A 678 -13.94 10.26 19.66
CA ILE A 678 -14.54 11.45 20.28
C ILE A 678 -13.54 12.09 21.25
N ARG A 679 -12.76 11.30 22.00
CA ARG A 679 -11.73 11.79 22.92
C ARG A 679 -10.56 12.46 22.20
N GLU A 680 -10.08 11.90 21.09
CA GLU A 680 -9.08 12.54 20.22
C GLU A 680 -9.60 13.91 19.76
N ALA A 681 -10.79 13.95 19.15
CA ALA A 681 -11.36 15.16 18.57
C ALA A 681 -11.68 16.24 19.62
N ILE A 682 -12.22 15.85 20.78
CA ILE A 682 -12.55 16.80 21.84
C ILE A 682 -11.31 17.34 22.54
N CYS A 683 -10.27 16.52 22.74
CA CYS A 683 -9.02 17.01 23.32
C CYS A 683 -8.34 17.98 22.35
N ARG A 684 -8.33 17.70 21.05
CA ARG A 684 -7.86 18.65 20.02
C ARG A 684 -8.67 19.94 20.02
N LEU A 685 -10.00 19.85 20.16
CA LEU A 685 -10.86 21.02 20.29
C LEU A 685 -10.50 21.84 21.52
N ILE A 686 -10.38 21.21 22.69
CA ILE A 686 -10.01 21.88 23.95
C ILE A 686 -8.63 22.55 23.84
N GLU A 687 -7.65 21.87 23.24
CA GLU A 687 -6.33 22.44 22.96
C GLU A 687 -6.45 23.73 22.14
N CYS A 688 -7.17 23.69 21.02
CA CYS A 688 -7.35 24.85 20.15
C CYS A 688 -8.14 25.96 20.86
N MET A 689 -9.19 25.63 21.62
CA MET A 689 -9.95 26.60 22.42
C MET A 689 -9.10 27.30 23.48
N ALA A 690 -8.14 26.59 24.08
CA ALA A 690 -7.16 27.17 25.00
C ALA A 690 -6.20 28.11 24.24
N ILE A 691 -5.59 27.66 23.14
CA ILE A 691 -4.69 28.49 22.30
C ILE A 691 -5.36 29.78 21.82
N VAL A 692 -6.65 29.70 21.48
CA VAL A 692 -7.47 30.80 20.96
C VAL A 692 -7.98 31.74 22.07
N ASN A 693 -7.76 31.36 23.34
CA ASN A 693 -8.17 32.05 24.56
C ASN A 693 -9.69 32.29 24.62
N ILE A 694 -10.48 31.21 24.53
CA ILE A 694 -11.94 31.28 24.71
C ILE A 694 -12.28 31.72 26.15
N PRO A 695 -13.21 32.69 26.33
CA PRO A 695 -13.61 33.15 27.66
C PRO A 695 -14.11 32.03 28.58
N ILE A 696 -13.73 32.09 29.86
CA ILE A 696 -14.22 31.19 30.90
C ILE A 696 -15.50 31.75 31.51
N PHE A 697 -16.56 30.94 31.59
CA PHE A 697 -17.87 31.33 32.10
C PHE A 697 -18.50 30.19 32.94
N PRO A 698 -19.44 30.51 33.86
CA PRO A 698 -20.19 29.52 34.61
C PRO A 698 -21.25 28.85 33.73
N ILE A 699 -21.45 27.54 33.93
CA ILE A 699 -22.50 26.75 33.31
C ILE A 699 -23.49 26.32 34.40
N GLU A 700 -24.76 26.65 34.22
CA GLU A 700 -25.84 26.22 35.10
C GLU A 700 -26.02 24.70 35.03
N GLN A 701 -26.10 24.05 36.20
CA GLN A 701 -26.34 22.62 36.29
C GLN A 701 -27.84 22.34 36.41
N GLN A 702 -28.28 21.21 35.84
CA GLN A 702 -29.58 20.64 36.18
C GLN A 702 -29.55 20.19 37.66
N ASP A 703 -30.70 20.25 38.34
CA ASP A 703 -30.90 19.83 39.74
C ASP A 703 -30.44 20.81 40.86
N GLY A 704 -30.33 22.11 40.57
CA GLY A 704 -30.09 23.13 41.62
C GLY A 704 -28.72 23.06 42.30
N LYS A 705 -27.76 22.36 41.69
CA LYS A 705 -26.35 22.33 42.11
C LYS A 705 -25.65 23.64 41.76
N GLN A 706 -24.54 23.92 42.45
CA GLN A 706 -23.71 25.09 42.17
C GLN A 706 -23.23 25.09 40.70
N PRO A 707 -23.19 26.27 40.04
CA PRO A 707 -22.67 26.38 38.68
C PRO A 707 -21.25 25.83 38.60
N ILE A 708 -20.94 25.11 37.51
CA ILE A 708 -19.59 24.62 37.24
C ILE A 708 -18.90 25.54 36.23
N MET A 709 -17.62 25.84 36.43
CA MET A 709 -16.88 26.62 35.45
C MET A 709 -16.61 25.75 34.22
N VAL A 710 -16.75 26.33 33.03
CA VAL A 710 -16.48 25.62 31.76
C VAL A 710 -15.06 25.02 31.72
N LEU A 711 -14.09 25.70 32.36
CA LEU A 711 -12.72 25.22 32.50
C LEU A 711 -12.61 23.90 33.27
N ASP A 712 -13.40 23.72 34.34
CA ASP A 712 -13.39 22.49 35.13
C ASP A 712 -13.93 21.30 34.33
N VAL A 713 -14.91 21.56 33.45
CA VAL A 713 -15.41 20.55 32.51
C VAL A 713 -14.31 20.13 31.54
N TRP A 714 -13.58 21.10 30.96
CA TRP A 714 -12.47 20.80 30.05
C TRP A 714 -11.37 20.00 30.76
N LYS A 715 -10.97 20.42 31.96
CA LYS A 715 -9.99 19.70 32.80
C LYS A 715 -10.44 18.28 33.07
N THR A 716 -11.71 18.05 33.43
CA THR A 716 -12.25 16.71 33.71
C THR A 716 -12.17 15.80 32.48
N VAL A 717 -12.54 16.30 31.29
CA VAL A 717 -12.43 15.54 30.05
C VAL A 717 -10.98 15.17 29.77
N VAL A 718 -10.08 16.15 29.81
CA VAL A 718 -8.65 15.95 29.53
C VAL A 718 -8.05 14.94 30.51
N GLN A 719 -8.28 15.11 31.81
CA GLN A 719 -7.80 14.20 32.87
C GLN A 719 -8.29 12.77 32.66
N SER A 720 -9.59 12.58 32.36
CA SER A 720 -10.11 11.25 32.07
C SER A 720 -9.55 10.65 30.77
N SER A 721 -9.13 11.49 29.82
CA SER A 721 -8.48 11.07 28.56
C SER A 721 -7.01 10.70 28.76
N LEU A 722 -6.30 11.33 29.71
CA LEU A 722 -4.94 10.94 30.10
C LEU A 722 -4.89 9.52 30.71
N GLU A 723 -5.99 9.07 31.31
CA GLU A 723 -6.11 7.75 31.95
C GLU A 723 -6.55 6.63 30.98
N ARG A 724 -6.66 6.92 29.68
CA ARG A 724 -7.05 5.95 28.65
C ARG A 724 -5.88 5.06 28.25
N LYS A 725 -6.16 3.82 27.82
CA LYS A 725 -5.11 2.89 27.38
C LYS A 725 -4.51 3.25 26.02
N GLU A 726 -5.29 3.95 25.19
CA GLU A 726 -4.94 4.30 23.82
C GLU A 726 -3.93 5.46 23.77
N GLU A 727 -2.68 5.23 23.33
CA GLU A 727 -1.62 6.24 23.33
C GLU A 727 -1.99 7.49 22.50
N ASN A 728 -2.68 7.30 21.36
CA ASN A 728 -3.12 8.40 20.51
C ASN A 728 -4.05 9.37 21.28
N VAL A 729 -4.97 8.83 22.10
CA VAL A 729 -5.87 9.64 22.93
C VAL A 729 -5.08 10.41 23.98
N GLN A 730 -4.09 9.74 24.60
CA GLN A 730 -3.21 10.38 25.58
C GLN A 730 -2.42 11.53 24.94
N GLU A 731 -1.94 11.38 23.71
CA GLU A 731 -1.20 12.44 23.00
C GLU A 731 -2.03 13.72 22.84
N PHE A 732 -3.26 13.61 22.33
CA PHE A 732 -4.18 14.76 22.23
C PHE A 732 -4.53 15.34 23.60
N ALA A 733 -4.73 14.49 24.61
CA ALA A 733 -5.02 14.93 25.98
C ALA A 733 -3.82 15.67 26.61
N VAL A 734 -2.59 15.22 26.38
CA VAL A 734 -1.35 15.87 26.84
C VAL A 734 -1.19 17.25 26.18
N ALA A 735 -1.50 17.37 24.89
CA ALA A 735 -1.47 18.64 24.18
C ALA A 735 -2.50 19.63 24.75
N ALA A 736 -3.74 19.17 24.95
CA ALA A 736 -4.81 19.93 25.58
C ALA A 736 -4.46 20.37 27.02
N PHE A 737 -3.88 19.47 27.82
CA PHE A 737 -3.43 19.76 29.18
C PHE A 737 -2.39 20.88 29.19
N GLY A 738 -1.38 20.79 28.31
CA GLY A 738 -0.34 21.82 28.18
C GLY A 738 -0.92 23.18 27.78
N ALA A 739 -1.83 23.21 26.79
CA ALA A 739 -2.47 24.43 26.33
C ALA A 739 -3.34 25.09 27.43
N ILE A 740 -4.09 24.29 28.19
CA ILE A 740 -4.86 24.77 29.35
C ILE A 740 -3.91 25.37 30.40
N ALA A 741 -2.86 24.64 30.80
CA ALA A 741 -1.94 25.09 31.84
C ALA A 741 -1.17 26.35 31.45
N ALA A 742 -0.88 26.51 30.15
CA ALA A 742 -0.22 27.72 29.61
C ALA A 742 -1.15 28.93 29.56
N THR A 743 -2.43 28.73 29.19
CA THR A 743 -3.38 29.84 28.96
C THR A 743 -4.11 30.27 30.24
N TYR A 744 -4.61 29.30 31.01
CA TYR A 744 -5.47 29.57 32.18
C TYR A 744 -4.77 29.28 33.51
N GLY A 745 -3.52 28.81 33.48
CA GLY A 745 -2.74 28.45 34.66
C GLY A 745 -3.04 27.06 35.23
N ILE A 746 -2.23 26.66 36.21
CA ILE A 746 -2.37 25.40 36.95
C ILE A 746 -1.95 25.61 38.41
N SER A 747 -2.72 25.07 39.35
CA SER A 747 -2.43 25.22 40.78
C SER A 747 -1.41 24.20 41.29
N LYS A 748 -0.84 24.46 42.46
CA LYS A 748 0.09 23.54 43.14
C LYS A 748 -0.60 22.22 43.46
N GLU A 749 -1.83 22.26 43.95
CA GLU A 749 -2.66 21.10 44.30
C GLU A 749 -2.90 20.21 43.06
N GLU A 750 -3.17 20.81 41.90
CA GLU A 750 -3.36 20.08 40.64
C GLU A 750 -2.08 19.35 40.22
N ILE A 751 -0.90 19.95 40.43
CA ILE A 751 0.39 19.29 40.19
C ILE A 751 0.57 18.11 41.14
N TYR A 752 0.28 18.24 42.44
CA TYR A 752 0.39 17.10 43.37
C TYR A 752 -0.57 15.96 43.02
N ILE A 753 -1.77 16.26 42.51
CA ILE A 753 -2.66 15.23 41.97
C ILE A 753 -2.00 14.50 40.79
N CYS A 754 -1.36 15.23 39.88
CA CYS A 754 -0.62 14.62 38.76
C CYS A 754 0.56 13.75 39.26
N LEU A 755 1.27 14.19 40.30
CA LEU A 755 2.38 13.43 40.91
C LEU A 755 1.90 12.14 41.56
N ASP A 756 0.76 12.18 42.27
CA ASP A 756 0.12 10.97 42.80
C ASP A 756 -0.25 10.00 41.67
N LYS A 757 -0.77 10.50 40.55
CA LYS A 757 -1.21 9.68 39.41
C LYS A 757 -0.08 8.96 38.67
N ILE A 758 1.17 9.44 38.77
CA ILE A 758 2.34 8.77 38.18
C ILE A 758 3.00 7.74 39.12
N ALA A 759 2.58 7.68 40.39
CA ALA A 759 3.09 6.72 41.36
C ALA A 759 2.82 5.28 40.93
N SER A 760 3.75 4.36 41.25
CA SER A 760 3.68 2.95 40.84
C SER A 760 2.48 2.18 41.41
N THR A 761 1.87 2.69 42.49
CA THR A 761 0.65 2.16 43.11
C THR A 761 -0.65 2.52 42.37
N ARG A 762 -0.58 3.40 41.37
CA ARG A 762 -1.75 3.85 40.60
C ARG A 762 -1.93 3.08 39.29
N LEU A 763 -3.10 3.28 38.68
CA LEU A 763 -3.46 2.68 37.40
C LEU A 763 -2.42 2.99 36.32
N VAL A 764 -1.96 1.94 35.64
CA VAL A 764 -0.88 1.97 34.65
C VAL A 764 -1.12 3.03 33.57
N TYR A 765 -2.33 3.12 33.02
CA TYR A 765 -2.63 4.04 31.92
C TYR A 765 -2.56 5.51 32.35
N GLY A 766 -3.02 5.84 33.56
CA GLY A 766 -2.86 7.18 34.12
C GLY A 766 -1.40 7.57 34.22
N ARG A 767 -0.54 6.66 34.68
CA ARG A 767 0.91 6.92 34.77
C ARG A 767 1.51 7.30 33.42
N ARG A 768 1.11 6.63 32.33
CA ARG A 768 1.57 6.95 30.96
C ARG A 768 1.20 8.39 30.55
N GLY A 769 -0.06 8.79 30.71
CA GLY A 769 -0.55 10.10 30.27
C GLY A 769 -0.06 11.25 31.15
N TYR A 770 -0.18 11.13 32.48
CA TYR A 770 0.22 12.20 33.41
C TYR A 770 1.73 12.45 33.40
N ALA A 771 2.55 11.43 33.16
CA ALA A 771 4.00 11.60 33.02
C ALA A 771 4.37 12.52 31.84
N LEU A 772 3.68 12.36 30.70
CA LEU A 772 3.85 13.26 29.54
C LEU A 772 3.26 14.65 29.78
N ALA A 773 2.13 14.74 30.49
CA ALA A 773 1.44 15.98 30.79
C ALA A 773 2.26 16.90 31.70
N LEU A 774 2.92 16.34 32.73
CA LEU A 774 3.87 17.07 33.59
C LEU A 774 5.02 17.69 32.79
N GLY A 775 5.44 17.05 31.69
CA GLY A 775 6.45 17.57 30.78
C GLY A 775 5.99 18.73 29.89
N LYS A 776 4.69 19.05 29.86
CA LYS A 776 4.13 20.18 29.09
C LYS A 776 3.88 21.44 29.93
N VAL A 777 4.00 21.35 31.25
CA VAL A 777 3.83 22.49 32.15
C VAL A 777 5.04 23.42 32.07
N SER A 778 4.80 24.73 31.97
CA SER A 778 5.85 25.73 32.17
C SER A 778 5.99 26.01 33.66
N TYR A 779 7.16 25.66 34.22
CA TYR A 779 7.49 25.85 35.63
C TYR A 779 8.19 27.19 35.92
N PHE A 780 8.44 28.00 34.88
CA PHE A 780 9.19 29.26 34.99
C PHE A 780 8.31 30.50 35.06
N VAL A 781 7.00 30.30 35.01
CA VAL A 781 5.98 31.34 35.20
C VAL A 781 5.52 31.29 36.65
N ASP A 782 5.29 32.45 37.28
CA ASP A 782 4.87 32.60 38.68
C ASP A 782 5.84 31.92 39.68
N ASP A 783 5.33 31.47 40.83
CA ASP A 783 6.07 30.80 41.92
C ASP A 783 6.33 29.29 41.69
N ARG A 784 6.09 28.79 40.46
CA ARG A 784 6.09 27.35 40.11
C ARG A 784 7.47 26.71 40.12
N ARG A 785 8.54 27.52 40.11
CA ARG A 785 9.95 27.06 40.14
C ARG A 785 10.21 26.15 41.33
N SER A 786 9.59 26.46 42.47
CA SER A 786 9.72 25.69 43.71
C SER A 786 9.19 24.26 43.61
N TRP A 787 8.34 23.94 42.63
CA TRP A 787 7.72 22.62 42.48
C TRP A 787 8.58 21.66 41.65
N LEU A 788 9.52 22.21 40.88
CA LEU A 788 10.28 21.46 39.89
C LEU A 788 11.15 20.33 40.48
N PRO A 789 11.88 20.53 41.61
CA PRO A 789 12.64 19.44 42.22
C PRO A 789 11.77 18.23 42.57
N ASP A 790 10.57 18.47 43.12
CA ASP A 790 9.64 17.39 43.46
C ASP A 790 9.13 16.67 42.21
N VAL A 791 8.79 17.41 41.15
CA VAL A 791 8.36 16.83 39.87
C VAL A 791 9.45 15.96 39.26
N VAL A 792 10.69 16.44 39.21
CA VAL A 792 11.84 15.70 38.67
C VAL A 792 12.05 14.40 39.45
N ARG A 793 12.06 14.43 40.79
CA ARG A 793 12.25 13.24 41.63
C ARG A 793 11.15 12.19 41.42
N HIS A 794 9.89 12.61 41.31
CA HIS A 794 8.78 11.68 41.07
C HIS A 794 8.84 11.07 39.66
N LEU A 795 9.20 11.84 38.64
CA LEU A 795 9.39 11.31 37.29
C LEU A 795 10.59 10.35 37.22
N CYS A 796 11.69 10.66 37.90
CA CYS A 796 12.83 9.73 38.05
C CYS A 796 12.37 8.40 38.68
N SER A 797 11.58 8.46 39.76
CA SER A 797 11.01 7.27 40.40
C SER A 797 10.08 6.49 39.46
N ALA A 798 9.22 7.19 38.71
CA ALA A 798 8.28 6.59 37.76
C ALA A 798 8.98 5.92 36.55
N ALA A 799 10.18 6.39 36.20
CA ALA A 799 11.01 5.83 35.13
C ALA A 799 11.72 4.51 35.49
N GLN A 800 11.76 4.15 36.78
CA GLN A 800 12.50 2.98 37.25
C GLN A 800 11.75 1.66 37.01
N VAL A 801 12.51 0.57 36.88
CA VAL A 801 11.98 -0.80 36.83
C VAL A 801 11.27 -1.12 38.14
N GLN A 802 10.02 -1.58 38.06
CA GLN A 802 9.20 -1.89 39.23
C GLN A 802 9.32 -3.37 39.59
N ARG A 803 9.28 -3.70 40.90
CA ARG A 803 9.38 -5.09 41.38
C ARG A 803 8.17 -5.95 40.99
N GLU A 804 6.99 -5.35 41.00
CA GLU A 804 5.75 -6.01 40.64
C GLU A 804 5.54 -5.96 39.12
N GLN A 805 5.39 -7.13 38.48
CA GLN A 805 5.27 -7.23 37.03
C GLN A 805 4.08 -6.43 36.48
N GLN A 806 2.96 -6.36 37.22
CA GLN A 806 1.77 -5.59 36.83
C GLN A 806 2.00 -4.08 36.82
N ALA A 807 2.92 -3.59 37.65
CA ALA A 807 3.30 -2.18 37.72
C ALA A 807 4.52 -1.85 36.83
N ASN A 808 5.23 -2.84 36.30
CA ASN A 808 6.44 -2.66 35.49
C ASN A 808 6.14 -2.39 34.00
N ASP A 809 5.33 -1.36 33.76
CA ASP A 809 4.91 -0.95 32.41
C ASP A 809 6.01 -0.15 31.67
N ALA A 810 6.39 -0.61 30.47
CA ALA A 810 7.48 -0.01 29.70
C ALA A 810 7.11 1.39 29.18
N GLU A 811 5.89 1.56 28.70
CA GLU A 811 5.39 2.83 28.17
C GLU A 811 5.30 3.91 29.26
N ALA A 812 4.86 3.56 30.48
CA ALA A 812 4.86 4.49 31.61
C ALA A 812 6.27 4.96 31.97
N LYS A 813 7.25 4.04 32.03
CA LYS A 813 8.66 4.38 32.29
C LYS A 813 9.24 5.26 31.19
N ARG A 814 9.03 4.89 29.91
CA ARG A 814 9.44 5.66 28.74
C ARG A 814 8.85 7.07 28.77
N ASN A 815 7.55 7.18 29.05
CA ASN A 815 6.85 8.46 29.08
C ASN A 815 7.33 9.37 30.22
N ALA A 816 7.72 8.81 31.37
CA ALA A 816 8.36 9.58 32.44
C ALA A 816 9.71 10.17 31.99
N VAL A 817 10.52 9.38 31.27
CA VAL A 817 11.78 9.87 30.68
C VAL A 817 11.53 10.94 29.61
N ILE A 818 10.53 10.77 28.74
CA ILE A 818 10.15 11.80 27.76
C ILE A 818 9.66 13.08 28.47
N GLY A 819 8.91 12.95 29.56
CA GLY A 819 8.50 14.06 30.41
C GLY A 819 9.69 14.83 30.97
N LEU A 820 10.68 14.11 31.54
CA LEU A 820 11.95 14.69 32.01
C LEU A 820 12.69 15.43 30.89
N LYS A 821 12.84 14.81 29.71
CA LYS A 821 13.51 15.43 28.55
C LYS A 821 12.86 16.77 28.18
N ARG A 822 11.52 16.82 28.11
CA ARG A 822 10.77 18.04 27.80
C ARG A 822 10.98 19.12 28.86
N ILE A 823 10.99 18.75 30.14
CA ILE A 823 11.29 19.67 31.23
C ILE A 823 12.71 20.24 31.05
N ILE A 824 13.72 19.40 30.86
CA ILE A 824 15.12 19.81 30.70
C ILE A 824 15.28 20.81 29.55
N ILE A 825 14.66 20.54 28.40
CA ILE A 825 14.69 21.44 27.23
C ILE A 825 14.07 22.80 27.58
N ASN A 826 12.93 22.81 28.27
CA ASN A 826 12.22 24.04 28.62
C ASN A 826 12.92 24.86 29.72
N VAL A 827 13.63 24.20 30.63
CA VAL A 827 14.37 24.84 31.74
C VAL A 827 15.54 25.69 31.22
N GLY A 828 16.26 25.19 30.21
CA GLY A 828 17.37 25.92 29.61
C GLY A 828 18.41 26.40 30.64
N ASN A 829 18.92 27.62 30.46
CA ASN A 829 20.04 28.16 31.25
C ASN A 829 19.72 28.35 32.75
N GLU A 830 18.44 28.33 33.14
CA GLU A 830 18.03 28.46 34.55
C GLU A 830 18.16 27.14 35.34
N PHE A 831 18.68 26.07 34.73
CA PHE A 831 18.78 24.73 35.33
C PHE A 831 19.41 24.73 36.73
N LYS A 832 20.60 25.31 36.89
CA LYS A 832 21.31 25.36 38.18
C LYS A 832 20.66 26.28 39.21
N GLN A 833 19.77 27.18 38.80
CA GLN A 833 19.05 28.06 39.73
C GLN A 833 17.88 27.35 40.42
N VAL A 834 17.35 26.30 39.79
CA VAL A 834 16.16 25.58 40.26
C VAL A 834 16.47 24.17 40.75
N LEU A 835 17.46 23.50 40.16
CA LEU A 835 17.87 22.15 40.53
C LEU A 835 19.25 22.15 41.20
N SER A 836 19.30 21.58 42.40
CA SER A 836 20.54 21.41 43.15
C SER A 836 21.46 20.37 42.49
N LYS A 837 22.72 20.32 42.93
CA LYS A 837 23.66 19.29 42.48
C LYS A 837 23.16 17.88 42.84
N ASP A 838 22.54 17.72 44.01
CA ASP A 838 21.94 16.45 44.43
C ASP A 838 20.78 16.02 43.51
N ASP A 839 19.95 16.97 43.07
CA ASP A 839 18.86 16.71 42.12
C ASP A 839 19.40 16.30 40.75
N PHE A 840 20.46 16.96 40.30
CA PHE A 840 21.16 16.59 39.07
C PHE A 840 21.75 15.18 39.16
N GLU A 841 22.43 14.84 40.25
CA GLU A 841 23.00 13.51 40.46
C GLU A 841 21.92 12.43 40.53
N ALA A 842 20.80 12.70 41.22
CA ALA A 842 19.65 11.79 41.26
C ALA A 842 19.05 11.57 39.87
N LEU A 843 18.86 12.63 39.08
CA LEU A 843 18.39 12.56 37.70
C LEU A 843 19.34 11.77 36.82
N LEU A 844 20.64 12.05 36.89
CA LEU A 844 21.65 11.41 36.08
C LEU A 844 21.78 9.91 36.41
N ASN A 845 21.80 9.56 37.70
CA ASN A 845 21.83 8.16 38.13
C ASN A 845 20.55 7.41 37.73
N SER A 846 19.39 8.07 37.80
CA SER A 846 18.11 7.53 37.35
C SER A 846 18.13 7.21 35.85
N LEU A 847 18.63 8.12 35.00
CA LEU A 847 18.75 7.89 33.56
C LEU A 847 19.77 6.79 33.24
N GLN A 848 20.89 6.71 33.95
CA GLN A 848 21.86 5.62 33.80
C GLN A 848 21.25 4.26 34.18
N PHE A 849 20.44 4.20 35.24
CA PHE A 849 19.75 2.98 35.62
C PHE A 849 18.74 2.55 34.53
N CYS A 850 18.03 3.50 33.92
CA CYS A 850 17.15 3.23 32.80
C CYS A 850 17.86 2.61 31.59
N LEU A 851 19.16 2.87 31.38
CA LEU A 851 19.97 2.20 30.34
C LEU A 851 20.16 0.69 30.58
N THR A 852 19.86 0.22 31.80
CA THR A 852 19.89 -1.20 32.19
C THR A 852 18.52 -1.85 32.14
N ASP A 853 17.49 -1.15 31.64
CA ASP A 853 16.15 -1.72 31.49
C ASP A 853 16.09 -2.70 30.32
N TYR A 854 16.12 -3.97 30.68
CA TYR A 854 16.05 -5.11 29.76
C TYR A 854 14.75 -5.91 29.94
N SER A 855 13.69 -5.23 30.39
CA SER A 855 12.36 -5.82 30.54
C SER A 855 11.86 -6.38 29.21
N THR A 856 11.25 -7.57 29.25
CA THR A 856 10.69 -8.23 28.07
C THR A 856 9.21 -8.56 28.29
N ASP A 857 8.42 -8.46 27.22
CA ASP A 857 7.04 -8.96 27.16
C ASP A 857 6.81 -9.73 25.85
N GLN A 858 5.56 -10.01 25.49
CA GLN A 858 5.20 -10.73 24.26
C GLN A 858 5.69 -10.04 22.97
N ARG A 859 6.02 -8.74 23.04
CA ARG A 859 6.54 -7.90 21.94
C ARG A 859 8.07 -7.91 21.88
N GLY A 860 8.75 -8.62 22.78
CA GLY A 860 10.21 -8.69 22.86
C GLY A 860 10.80 -7.75 23.91
N ASP A 861 11.96 -7.16 23.64
CA ASP A 861 12.69 -6.24 24.54
C ASP A 861 12.00 -4.86 24.54
N VAL A 862 10.94 -4.72 25.34
CA VAL A 862 10.23 -3.45 25.55
C VAL A 862 11.03 -2.45 26.39
N GLY A 863 12.01 -2.93 27.17
CA GLY A 863 12.97 -2.08 27.87
C GLY A 863 13.80 -1.20 26.92
N SER A 864 14.03 -1.66 25.69
CA SER A 864 14.69 -0.87 24.63
C SER A 864 14.06 0.51 24.38
N TRP A 865 12.75 0.67 24.61
CA TRP A 865 12.06 1.95 24.45
C TRP A 865 12.45 2.94 25.54
N VAL A 866 12.60 2.44 26.77
CA VAL A 866 13.05 3.23 27.93
C VAL A 866 14.52 3.61 27.75
N ARG A 867 15.36 2.66 27.31
CA ARG A 867 16.78 2.90 27.03
C ARG A 867 16.97 3.98 25.97
N SER A 868 16.27 3.88 24.84
CA SER A 868 16.36 4.86 23.75
C SER A 868 15.93 6.27 24.21
N ALA A 869 14.78 6.38 24.88
CA ALA A 869 14.33 7.65 25.45
C ALA A 869 15.34 8.23 26.47
N SER A 870 16.01 7.36 27.24
CA SER A 870 16.99 7.78 28.24
C SER A 870 18.28 8.29 27.62
N MET A 871 18.76 7.68 26.52
CA MET A 871 19.93 8.16 25.80
C MET A 871 19.68 9.55 25.20
N GLU A 872 18.52 9.78 24.59
CA GLU A 872 18.16 11.11 24.08
C GLU A 872 17.97 12.16 25.19
N CYS A 873 17.45 11.73 26.36
CA CYS A 873 17.34 12.59 27.53
C CYS A 873 18.71 12.95 28.10
N LEU A 874 19.63 11.98 28.18
CA LEU A 874 21.03 12.19 28.57
C LEU A 874 21.73 13.16 27.61
N GLN A 875 21.56 13.00 26.30
CA GLN A 875 22.10 13.95 25.32
C GLN A 875 21.66 15.39 25.63
N SER A 876 20.36 15.59 25.82
CA SER A 876 19.78 16.91 26.09
C SER A 876 20.29 17.49 27.42
N LEU A 877 20.38 16.65 28.46
CA LEU A 877 20.86 17.03 29.78
C LEU A 877 22.34 17.42 29.78
N LEU A 878 23.20 16.58 29.20
CA LEU A 878 24.65 16.79 29.19
C LEU A 878 25.05 18.02 28.37
N LEU A 879 24.44 18.22 27.19
CA LEU A 879 24.71 19.41 26.38
C LEU A 879 24.25 20.70 27.08
N LEU A 880 23.12 20.66 27.77
CA LEU A 880 22.64 21.80 28.54
C LEU A 880 23.57 22.12 29.72
N VAL A 881 23.88 21.12 30.54
CA VAL A 881 24.72 21.32 31.73
C VAL A 881 26.15 21.66 31.34
N GLY A 882 26.71 21.04 30.30
CA GLY A 882 28.05 21.37 29.78
C GLY A 882 28.16 22.81 29.27
N ARG A 883 27.08 23.35 28.69
CA ARG A 883 27.01 24.78 28.31
C ARG A 883 27.02 25.70 29.54
N ILE A 884 26.25 25.35 30.56
CA ILE A 884 26.18 26.14 31.81
C ILE A 884 27.52 26.05 32.55
N ASP A 885 28.10 24.85 32.64
CA ASP A 885 29.40 24.59 33.28
C ASP A 885 30.51 25.40 32.60
N ALA A 886 30.56 25.44 31.27
CA ALA A 886 31.52 26.25 30.50
C ALA A 886 31.50 27.75 30.86
N SER A 887 30.34 28.27 31.30
CA SER A 887 30.17 29.66 31.72
C SER A 887 30.34 29.91 33.22
N SER A 888 30.64 28.88 34.01
CA SER A 888 30.73 28.92 35.48
C SER A 888 32.09 28.47 36.01
N SER A 889 32.42 28.81 37.27
CA SER A 889 33.68 28.41 37.88
C SER A 889 33.75 26.88 38.08
N PRO A 890 34.93 26.24 37.94
CA PRO A 890 35.10 24.79 38.07
C PRO A 890 34.54 24.19 39.37
N GLU A 891 34.61 24.92 40.48
CA GLU A 891 34.08 24.50 41.79
C GLU A 891 32.55 24.33 41.80
N THR A 892 31.85 24.99 40.87
CA THR A 892 30.39 24.94 40.71
C THR A 892 29.94 24.01 39.59
N HIS A 893 30.87 23.29 38.95
CA HIS A 893 30.55 22.34 37.88
C HIS A 893 29.74 21.16 38.40
N TYR A 894 28.70 20.81 37.64
CA TYR A 894 27.88 19.63 37.90
C TYR A 894 28.49 18.41 37.20
N LEU A 895 29.12 18.60 36.05
CA LEU A 895 29.84 17.55 35.31
C LEU A 895 31.28 17.40 35.81
N SER A 896 31.78 16.18 35.76
CA SER A 896 33.16 15.82 36.06
C SER A 896 33.67 14.79 35.07
N ALA A 897 34.99 14.66 34.90
CA ALA A 897 35.60 13.62 34.08
C ALA A 897 35.09 12.21 34.45
N THR A 898 34.93 11.92 35.74
CA THR A 898 34.42 10.63 36.24
C THR A 898 32.96 10.40 35.84
N THR A 899 32.14 11.46 35.90
CA THR A 899 30.75 11.42 35.46
C THR A 899 30.67 11.14 33.95
N MET A 900 31.48 11.85 33.16
CA MET A 900 31.53 11.68 31.71
C MET A 900 32.04 10.29 31.33
N ALA A 901 33.07 9.77 32.00
CA ALA A 901 33.56 8.40 31.82
C ALA A 901 32.44 7.37 31.94
N ARG A 902 31.67 7.45 33.03
CA ARG A 902 30.56 6.53 33.32
C ARG A 902 29.46 6.59 32.26
N VAL A 903 29.07 7.79 31.84
CA VAL A 903 28.00 7.96 30.85
C VAL A 903 28.46 7.49 29.46
N PHE A 904 29.67 7.86 29.03
CA PHE A 904 30.22 7.38 27.75
C PHE A 904 30.40 5.86 27.75
N ALA A 905 30.87 5.25 28.85
CA ALA A 905 30.94 3.79 28.97
C ALA A 905 29.57 3.13 28.78
N ALA A 906 28.53 3.67 29.42
CA ALA A 906 27.16 3.16 29.30
C ALA A 906 26.60 3.33 27.88
N LEU A 907 26.85 4.47 27.22
CA LEU A 907 26.42 4.73 25.84
C LEU A 907 27.17 3.84 24.84
N LEU A 908 28.48 3.67 25.00
CA LEU A 908 29.30 2.77 24.18
C LEU A 908 28.78 1.33 24.24
N LYS A 909 28.38 0.85 25.42
CA LYS A 909 27.71 -0.45 25.56
C LYS A 909 26.40 -0.54 24.77
N GLN A 910 25.56 0.50 24.80
CA GLN A 910 24.32 0.52 24.01
C GLN A 910 24.59 0.60 22.50
N SER A 911 25.68 1.23 22.08
CA SER A 911 26.04 1.36 20.66
C SER A 911 26.40 0.04 19.98
N VAL A 912 26.73 -1.00 20.75
CA VAL A 912 27.05 -2.36 20.26
C VAL A 912 26.04 -3.41 20.71
N GLU A 913 24.82 -3.00 21.09
CA GLU A 913 23.74 -3.92 21.49
C GLU A 913 23.12 -4.70 20.32
N ARG A 914 22.27 -5.68 20.63
CA ARG A 914 21.68 -6.58 19.62
C ARG A 914 20.70 -5.92 18.67
N ILE A 915 20.03 -4.85 19.11
CA ILE A 915 18.91 -4.23 18.39
C ILE A 915 19.41 -3.05 17.57
N ASP A 916 19.22 -3.10 16.25
CA ASP A 916 19.70 -2.08 15.30
C ASP A 916 19.29 -0.65 15.69
N ARG A 917 18.02 -0.45 16.07
CA ARG A 917 17.50 0.86 16.51
C ARG A 917 18.17 1.40 17.78
N VAL A 918 18.57 0.50 18.69
CA VAL A 918 19.26 0.92 19.93
C VAL A 918 20.69 1.33 19.59
N ARG A 919 21.38 0.59 18.72
CA ARG A 919 22.73 0.95 18.25
C ARG A 919 22.72 2.30 17.54
N ASP A 920 21.75 2.50 16.66
CA ASP A 920 21.57 3.75 15.92
C ASP A 920 21.31 4.96 16.83
N CYS A 921 20.41 4.81 17.79
CA CYS A 921 20.13 5.84 18.79
C CYS A 921 21.37 6.16 19.65
N ALA A 922 22.02 5.13 20.21
CA ALA A 922 23.20 5.30 21.06
C ALA A 922 24.37 5.94 20.29
N GLY A 923 24.60 5.48 19.06
CA GLY A 923 25.63 5.98 18.16
C GLY A 923 25.44 7.43 17.77
N THR A 924 24.21 7.80 17.40
CA THR A 924 23.85 9.20 17.12
C THR A 924 24.08 10.08 18.34
N VAL A 925 23.67 9.63 19.53
CA VAL A 925 23.90 10.35 20.79
C VAL A 925 25.39 10.51 21.10
N LEU A 926 26.19 9.47 20.89
CA LEU A 926 27.65 9.51 21.06
C LEU A 926 28.31 10.50 20.10
N CYS A 927 27.96 10.45 18.81
CA CYS A 927 28.46 11.39 17.81
C CYS A 927 28.13 12.83 18.18
N GLU A 928 26.88 13.11 18.57
CA GLU A 928 26.48 14.44 18.98
C GLU A 928 27.28 14.91 20.21
N LEU A 929 27.38 14.08 21.26
CA LEU A 929 28.13 14.46 22.46
C LEU A 929 29.62 14.66 22.20
N LEU A 930 30.22 13.89 21.29
CA LEU A 930 31.63 14.01 20.94
C LEU A 930 31.90 15.27 20.11
N TYR A 931 31.08 15.52 19.09
CA TYR A 931 31.37 16.51 18.05
C TYR A 931 30.62 17.84 18.16
N THR A 932 29.54 17.93 18.94
CA THR A 932 28.84 19.21 19.20
C THR A 932 29.64 20.14 20.12
N SER A 933 30.76 19.65 20.65
CA SER A 933 31.73 20.44 21.41
C SER A 933 32.65 21.31 20.55
N ASP A 934 32.60 21.19 19.20
CA ASP A 934 33.47 21.97 18.29
C ASP A 934 32.92 23.39 17.96
N ASP A 935 31.66 23.69 18.29
CA ASP A 935 31.06 25.04 18.15
C ASP A 935 31.05 25.77 19.52
N ASP A 936 32.23 26.19 19.98
CA ASP A 936 32.59 27.26 20.95
C ASP A 936 31.76 27.54 22.24
N LYS A 937 30.77 26.73 22.65
CA LYS A 937 29.95 27.03 23.85
C LYS A 937 29.62 25.85 24.76
N VAL A 938 30.13 24.65 24.52
CA VAL A 938 29.88 23.46 25.38
C VAL A 938 31.20 22.79 25.70
N VAL A 939 31.58 22.74 26.98
CA VAL A 939 32.78 22.02 27.42
C VAL A 939 32.35 20.72 28.09
N LEU A 940 32.65 19.59 27.45
CA LEU A 940 32.50 18.26 28.01
C LEU A 940 33.89 17.66 28.21
N ASP A 941 34.26 17.43 29.47
CA ASP A 941 35.51 16.77 29.82
C ASP A 941 35.40 15.25 29.59
N ILE A 942 35.69 14.82 28.36
CA ILE A 942 35.55 13.43 27.89
C ILE A 942 36.91 12.72 28.02
N PRO A 943 37.04 11.70 28.89
CA PRO A 943 38.27 10.91 28.99
C PRO A 943 38.61 10.18 27.68
N ASN A 944 39.89 10.09 27.32
CA ASN A 944 40.36 9.43 26.09
C ASN A 944 39.64 9.92 24.81
N ARG A 945 39.32 11.22 24.75
CA ARG A 945 38.64 11.84 23.62
C ARG A 945 39.37 11.63 22.29
N ASP A 946 40.68 11.71 22.32
CA ASP A 946 41.58 11.44 21.18
C ASP A 946 41.36 10.04 20.59
N VAL A 947 41.18 9.02 21.45
CA VAL A 947 40.88 7.66 21.01
C VAL A 947 39.48 7.58 20.40
N LEU A 948 38.49 8.23 21.02
CA LEU A 948 37.11 8.21 20.52
C LEU A 948 37.00 8.91 19.15
N GLU A 949 37.59 10.09 18.96
CA GLU A 949 37.56 10.85 17.71
C GLU A 949 38.32 10.15 16.57
N LYS A 950 39.37 9.39 16.91
CA LYS A 950 40.14 8.61 15.93
C LYS A 950 39.28 7.52 15.28
N TYR A 951 38.40 6.89 16.04
CA TYR A 951 37.65 5.71 15.59
C TYR A 951 36.19 6.06 15.24
N ILE A 952 35.49 6.81 16.10
CA ILE A 952 34.08 7.18 15.89
C ILE A 952 33.98 8.36 14.94
N THR A 953 33.82 8.12 13.64
CA THR A 953 33.59 9.20 12.66
C THR A 953 32.11 9.53 12.48
N ARG A 954 31.80 10.73 11.98
CA ARG A 954 30.40 11.18 11.74
C ARG A 954 29.61 10.33 10.72
N ASN A 955 30.29 9.53 9.90
CA ASN A 955 29.68 8.79 8.78
C ASN A 955 29.45 7.29 9.06
N ILE A 956 29.64 6.83 10.31
CA ILE A 956 29.42 5.43 10.66
C ILE A 956 27.94 5.07 10.53
N SER A 957 27.64 3.99 9.81
CA SER A 957 26.32 3.39 9.78
C SER A 957 26.10 2.55 11.05
N TRP A 958 25.59 3.16 12.11
CA TRP A 958 25.43 2.54 13.43
C TRP A 958 24.51 1.31 13.44
N ALA A 959 23.56 1.24 12.52
CA ALA A 959 22.72 0.06 12.35
C ALA A 959 23.46 -1.12 11.70
N SER A 960 24.49 -0.86 10.88
CA SER A 960 25.24 -1.85 10.09
C SER A 960 26.36 -2.50 10.91
N PRO A 961 26.28 -3.82 11.22
CA PRO A 961 27.36 -4.48 11.95
C PRO A 961 28.71 -4.48 11.20
N ALA A 962 28.68 -4.51 9.87
CA ALA A 962 29.89 -4.53 9.04
C ALA A 962 30.70 -3.23 9.17
N ASP A 963 30.03 -2.09 9.33
CA ASP A 963 30.69 -0.78 9.45
C ASP A 963 31.04 -0.47 10.92
N LEU A 964 30.17 -0.88 11.84
CA LEU A 964 30.27 -0.56 13.26
C LEU A 964 31.37 -1.35 13.99
N TYR A 965 31.35 -2.67 13.92
CA TYR A 965 32.19 -3.51 14.79
C TYR A 965 33.69 -3.40 14.52
N PRO A 966 34.18 -3.20 13.27
CA PRO A 966 35.59 -2.90 13.04
C PRO A 966 36.08 -1.66 13.77
N VAL A 967 35.21 -0.66 13.97
CA VAL A 967 35.54 0.58 14.68
C VAL A 967 35.51 0.36 16.19
N MET A 968 34.42 -0.24 16.69
CA MET A 968 34.15 -0.29 18.13
C MET A 968 35.14 -1.18 18.89
N THR A 969 35.68 -2.24 18.28
CA THR A 969 36.66 -3.12 18.95
C THR A 969 37.96 -2.39 19.27
N HIS A 970 38.40 -1.46 18.42
CA HIS A 970 39.63 -0.69 18.67
C HIS A 970 39.54 0.29 19.86
N ILE A 971 38.32 0.66 20.28
CA ILE A 971 38.10 1.54 21.44
C ILE A 971 38.40 0.83 22.77
N LEU A 972 38.48 -0.51 22.78
CA LEU A 972 38.81 -1.31 23.98
C LEU A 972 40.17 -0.95 24.61
N ILE A 973 41.06 -0.29 23.87
CA ILE A 973 42.32 0.25 24.40
C ILE A 973 42.08 1.28 25.52
N ALA A 974 40.99 2.05 25.46
CA ALA A 974 40.61 3.03 26.47
C ALA A 974 40.05 2.34 27.74
N GLU A 975 40.85 2.37 28.82
CA GLU A 975 40.53 1.73 30.10
C GLU A 975 39.17 2.13 30.70
N PRO A 976 38.78 3.43 30.71
CA PRO A 976 37.52 3.86 31.33
C PRO A 976 36.26 3.24 30.70
N TYR A 977 36.34 2.82 29.44
CA TYR A 977 35.20 2.32 28.66
C TYR A 977 35.21 0.80 28.48
N ARG A 978 36.37 0.17 28.66
CA ARG A 978 36.64 -1.23 28.30
C ARG A 978 35.62 -2.20 28.85
N PHE A 979 35.28 -2.11 30.13
CA PHE A 979 34.39 -3.06 30.78
C PHE A 979 32.96 -3.05 30.19
N GLU A 980 32.34 -1.87 30.07
CA GLU A 980 30.97 -1.76 29.56
C GLU A 980 30.91 -2.02 28.05
N LEU A 981 31.87 -1.51 27.27
CA LEU A 981 31.95 -1.74 25.83
C LEU A 981 32.14 -3.24 25.53
N LEU A 982 33.06 -3.91 26.22
CA LEU A 982 33.28 -5.35 26.06
C LEU A 982 32.02 -6.15 26.44
N THR A 983 31.30 -5.75 27.49
CA THR A 983 30.01 -6.37 27.88
C THR A 983 28.97 -6.26 26.75
N GLY A 984 28.90 -5.11 26.08
CA GLY A 984 28.03 -4.89 24.93
C GLY A 984 28.44 -5.74 23.72
N LEU A 985 29.73 -5.73 23.36
CA LEU A 985 30.28 -6.53 22.25
C LEU A 985 29.99 -8.03 22.44
N ILE A 986 30.19 -8.55 23.65
CA ILE A 986 29.91 -9.95 24.00
C ILE A 986 28.43 -10.27 23.83
N SER A 987 27.55 -9.35 24.22
CA SER A 987 26.11 -9.57 24.09
C SER A 987 25.70 -9.79 22.63
N SER A 988 26.35 -9.12 21.68
CA SER A 988 26.11 -9.27 20.24
C SER A 988 26.86 -10.44 19.61
N ALA A 989 28.14 -10.65 19.96
CA ALA A 989 28.98 -11.72 19.45
C ALA A 989 28.53 -13.12 19.89
N GLY A 990 27.96 -13.25 21.09
CA GLY A 990 27.32 -14.47 21.57
C GLY A 990 25.80 -14.47 21.40
N GLY A 991 25.28 -13.66 20.46
CA GLY A 991 23.85 -13.56 20.16
C GLY A 991 23.31 -14.73 19.34
N LEU A 992 22.05 -14.60 18.88
CA LEU A 992 21.39 -15.62 18.03
C LEU A 992 21.32 -15.21 16.55
N THR A 993 21.54 -13.94 16.23
CA THR A 993 21.41 -13.40 14.86
C THR A 993 22.70 -13.62 14.10
N GLU A 994 22.69 -14.49 13.09
CA GLU A 994 23.90 -14.95 12.38
C GLU A 994 24.75 -13.81 11.80
N SER A 995 24.15 -12.83 11.10
CA SER A 995 24.89 -11.72 10.50
C SER A 995 25.56 -10.82 11.55
N LEU A 996 24.84 -10.49 12.62
CA LEU A 996 25.35 -9.71 13.74
C LEU A 996 26.49 -10.47 14.44
N VAL A 997 26.27 -11.75 14.76
CA VAL A 997 27.26 -12.62 15.41
C VAL A 997 28.50 -12.68 14.56
N ARG A 998 28.39 -12.97 13.26
CA ARG A 998 29.52 -13.10 12.33
C ARG A 998 30.44 -11.88 12.37
N HIS A 999 29.91 -10.68 12.15
CA HIS A 999 30.72 -9.46 12.14
C HIS A 999 31.26 -9.09 13.52
N SER A 1000 30.44 -9.22 14.57
CA SER A 1000 30.86 -8.85 15.93
C SER A 1000 31.88 -9.82 16.52
N SER A 1001 31.75 -11.12 16.27
CA SER A 1001 32.71 -12.13 16.73
C SER A 1001 34.00 -12.09 15.93
N SER A 1002 33.95 -11.98 14.59
CA SER A 1002 35.17 -11.94 13.76
C SER A 1002 36.03 -10.73 14.10
N CYS A 1003 35.44 -9.53 14.18
CA CYS A 1003 36.19 -8.31 14.51
C CYS A 1003 36.77 -8.37 15.94
N LEU A 1004 36.07 -8.98 16.90
CA LEU A 1004 36.58 -9.14 18.26
C LEU A 1004 37.75 -10.13 18.31
N ILE A 1005 37.64 -11.27 17.61
CA ILE A 1005 38.70 -12.28 17.50
C ILE A 1005 39.93 -11.68 16.81
N ASP A 1006 39.76 -11.02 15.66
CA ASP A 1006 40.85 -10.39 14.91
C ASP A 1006 41.58 -9.33 15.75
N TYR A 1007 40.81 -8.49 16.47
CA TYR A 1007 41.38 -7.50 17.37
C TYR A 1007 42.20 -8.16 18.51
N MET A 1008 41.63 -9.17 19.18
CA MET A 1008 42.32 -9.88 20.27
C MET A 1008 43.54 -10.67 19.77
N ASN A 1009 43.49 -11.19 18.54
CA ASN A 1009 44.62 -11.84 17.88
C ASN A 1009 45.79 -10.86 17.63
N GLY A 1010 45.49 -9.59 17.34
CA GLY A 1010 46.50 -8.54 17.18
C GLY A 1010 47.16 -8.05 18.47
N LEU A 1011 46.65 -8.40 19.66
CA LEU A 1011 47.22 -7.96 20.94
C LEU A 1011 48.47 -8.78 21.35
N PRO A 1012 49.45 -8.16 22.04
CA PRO A 1012 50.55 -8.90 22.66
C PRO A 1012 50.02 -9.81 23.77
N THR A 1013 50.59 -11.02 23.91
CA THR A 1013 50.15 -12.00 24.92
C THR A 1013 50.23 -11.43 26.33
N SER A 1014 51.37 -10.84 26.70
CA SER A 1014 51.62 -10.19 27.98
C SER A 1014 52.37 -8.87 27.73
N SER A 1015 51.90 -7.77 28.32
CA SER A 1015 52.52 -6.45 28.26
C SER A 1015 52.15 -5.66 29.52
N THR A 1016 53.07 -4.81 29.97
CA THR A 1016 52.87 -3.85 31.08
C THR A 1016 52.59 -2.44 30.61
N GLU A 1017 52.86 -2.13 29.34
CA GLU A 1017 52.76 -0.77 28.77
C GLU A 1017 51.52 -0.60 27.87
N GLU A 1018 51.09 -1.68 27.20
CA GLU A 1018 49.95 -1.68 26.28
C GLU A 1018 48.89 -2.72 26.68
N LEU A 1019 47.68 -2.61 26.12
CA LEU A 1019 46.62 -3.58 26.35
C LEU A 1019 47.06 -4.97 25.86
N SER A 1020 47.15 -5.93 26.78
CA SER A 1020 47.53 -7.31 26.48
C SER A 1020 46.33 -8.25 26.42
N LEU A 1021 46.52 -9.40 25.78
CA LEU A 1021 45.54 -10.47 25.74
C LEU A 1021 45.21 -10.99 27.15
N GLU A 1022 46.20 -11.10 28.04
CA GLU A 1022 45.98 -11.45 29.44
C GLU A 1022 45.05 -10.46 30.17
N GLU A 1023 45.21 -9.17 29.90
CA GLU A 1023 44.37 -8.13 30.49
C GLU A 1023 42.94 -8.20 29.95
N MET A 1024 42.77 -8.49 28.65
CA MET A 1024 41.46 -8.76 28.08
C MET A 1024 40.80 -9.99 28.71
N ALA A 1025 41.54 -11.08 28.94
CA ALA A 1025 41.03 -12.27 29.62
C ALA A 1025 40.62 -11.99 31.08
N ARG A 1026 41.37 -11.13 31.80
CA ARG A 1026 40.96 -10.64 33.14
C ARG A 1026 39.68 -9.82 33.09
N ASN A 1027 39.49 -8.99 32.06
CA ASN A 1027 38.24 -8.24 31.87
C ASN A 1027 37.05 -9.18 31.56
N LEU A 1028 37.23 -10.22 30.74
CA LEU A 1028 36.22 -11.26 30.52
C LEU A 1028 35.83 -11.96 31.84
N LEU A 1029 36.81 -12.29 32.68
CA LEU A 1029 36.57 -12.85 34.02
C LEU A 1029 35.82 -11.88 34.94
N LYS A 1030 36.17 -10.58 34.89
CA LYS A 1030 35.45 -9.54 35.64
C LYS A 1030 33.99 -9.42 35.20
N ILE A 1031 33.70 -9.54 33.90
CA ILE A 1031 32.32 -9.57 33.39
C ILE A 1031 31.61 -10.83 33.91
N PHE A 1032 32.28 -11.98 33.85
CA PHE A 1032 31.73 -13.25 34.34
C PHE A 1032 31.31 -13.16 35.80
N THR A 1033 32.15 -12.59 36.68
CA THR A 1033 31.85 -12.45 38.11
C THR A 1033 30.81 -11.36 38.39
N SER A 1034 30.81 -10.26 37.65
CA SER A 1034 29.87 -9.14 37.84
C SER A 1034 28.43 -9.49 37.44
N TYR A 1035 28.26 -10.40 36.47
CA TYR A 1035 26.96 -10.83 35.96
C TYR A 1035 26.58 -12.26 36.39
N GLU A 1036 27.13 -12.76 37.51
CA GLU A 1036 26.82 -14.10 38.05
C GLU A 1036 25.29 -14.31 38.13
N LYS A 1037 24.81 -15.46 37.63
CA LYS A 1037 23.38 -15.83 37.52
C LYS A 1037 22.52 -14.97 36.59
N GLN A 1038 23.11 -14.05 35.81
CA GLN A 1038 22.39 -13.27 34.82
C GLN A 1038 22.60 -13.84 33.41
N ASP A 1039 21.73 -14.79 33.03
CA ASP A 1039 21.83 -15.53 31.76
C ASP A 1039 21.86 -14.62 30.51
N ARG A 1040 21.33 -13.39 30.58
CA ARG A 1040 21.36 -12.41 29.45
C ARG A 1040 22.78 -12.13 28.97
N VAL A 1041 23.74 -12.02 29.89
CA VAL A 1041 25.16 -11.70 29.62
C VAL A 1041 26.02 -12.96 29.67
N ILE A 1042 25.75 -13.85 30.63
CA ILE A 1042 26.54 -15.07 30.84
C ILE A 1042 26.47 -16.05 29.67
N LEU A 1043 25.29 -16.25 29.07
CA LEU A 1043 25.15 -17.15 27.92
C LEU A 1043 26.03 -16.68 26.74
N PRO A 1044 25.87 -15.43 26.25
CA PRO A 1044 26.74 -14.91 25.20
C PRO A 1044 28.22 -14.93 25.57
N LEU A 1045 28.56 -14.64 26.82
CA LEU A 1045 29.94 -14.69 27.29
C LEU A 1045 30.53 -16.09 27.15
N MET A 1046 29.78 -17.15 27.49
CA MET A 1046 30.25 -18.53 27.29
C MET A 1046 30.38 -18.87 25.81
N ASP A 1047 29.46 -18.44 24.96
CA ASP A 1047 29.58 -18.66 23.52
C ASP A 1047 30.81 -17.93 22.92
N VAL A 1048 31.08 -16.68 23.33
CA VAL A 1048 32.28 -15.93 22.94
C VAL A 1048 33.56 -16.58 23.47
N LEU A 1049 33.57 -17.06 24.71
CA LEU A 1049 34.70 -17.80 25.26
C LEU A 1049 34.97 -19.07 24.45
N GLY A 1050 33.93 -19.82 24.08
CA GLY A 1050 34.06 -20.99 23.20
C GLY A 1050 34.73 -20.63 21.87
N LEU A 1051 34.24 -19.60 21.19
CA LEU A 1051 34.81 -19.10 19.93
C LEU A 1051 36.27 -18.65 20.07
N LEU A 1052 36.62 -17.97 21.16
CA LEU A 1052 37.99 -17.50 21.41
C LEU A 1052 38.97 -18.64 21.72
N TYR A 1053 38.49 -19.77 22.24
CA TYR A 1053 39.31 -20.98 22.39
C TYR A 1053 39.40 -21.78 21.09
N GLU A 1054 38.29 -21.90 20.36
CA GLU A 1054 38.21 -22.60 19.07
C GLU A 1054 39.09 -21.94 18.00
N SER A 1055 39.12 -20.60 17.96
CA SER A 1055 40.01 -19.83 17.09
C SER A 1055 41.48 -19.81 17.52
N GLY A 1056 41.83 -20.47 18.64
CA GLY A 1056 43.18 -20.47 19.20
C GLY A 1056 43.62 -19.16 19.88
N THR A 1057 42.78 -18.11 19.88
CA THR A 1057 43.13 -16.80 20.44
C THR A 1057 43.52 -16.88 21.91
N LEU A 1058 42.67 -17.48 22.77
CA LEU A 1058 42.96 -17.64 24.19
C LEU A 1058 44.04 -18.70 24.46
N GLY A 1059 44.25 -19.65 23.54
CA GLY A 1059 45.30 -20.68 23.67
C GLY A 1059 46.72 -20.10 23.69
N ARG A 1060 46.92 -18.87 23.24
CA ARG A 1060 48.21 -18.15 23.31
C ARG A 1060 48.62 -17.70 24.71
N ILE A 1061 47.73 -17.81 25.71
CA ILE A 1061 48.03 -17.42 27.09
C ILE A 1061 48.71 -18.59 27.81
N GLU A 1062 49.98 -18.44 28.18
CA GLU A 1062 50.72 -19.50 28.88
C GLU A 1062 50.31 -19.68 30.37
N LYS A 1063 49.66 -18.67 30.96
CA LYS A 1063 49.28 -18.68 32.38
C LYS A 1063 48.05 -19.54 32.65
N ASP A 1064 48.29 -20.78 33.05
CA ASP A 1064 47.28 -21.77 33.47
C ASP A 1064 46.25 -21.24 34.50
N ALA A 1065 46.65 -20.29 35.36
CA ALA A 1065 45.76 -19.68 36.36
C ALA A 1065 44.53 -18.98 35.75
N ILE A 1066 44.68 -18.31 34.60
CA ILE A 1066 43.58 -17.60 33.93
C ILE A 1066 42.58 -18.60 33.37
N HIS A 1067 43.06 -19.63 32.66
CA HIS A 1067 42.22 -20.71 32.13
C HIS A 1067 41.50 -21.47 33.24
N ASN A 1068 42.17 -21.75 34.35
CA ASN A 1068 41.55 -22.40 35.51
C ASN A 1068 40.45 -21.53 36.14
N ASN A 1069 40.63 -20.20 36.21
CA ASN A 1069 39.59 -19.29 36.71
C ASN A 1069 38.36 -19.25 35.78
N ILE A 1070 38.56 -19.30 34.45
CA ILE A 1070 37.45 -19.39 33.49
C ILE A 1070 36.72 -20.73 33.67
N PHE A 1071 37.46 -21.85 33.73
CA PHE A 1071 36.89 -23.18 33.96
C PHE A 1071 36.05 -23.23 35.25
N VAL A 1072 36.58 -22.72 36.36
CA VAL A 1072 35.88 -22.68 37.65
C VAL A 1072 34.62 -21.83 37.56
N SER A 1073 34.67 -20.69 36.87
CA SER A 1073 33.52 -19.79 36.70
C SER A 1073 32.40 -20.45 35.88
N VAL A 1074 32.73 -21.05 34.74
CA VAL A 1074 31.77 -21.80 33.91
C VAL A 1074 31.17 -22.98 34.67
N ARG A 1075 32.00 -23.74 35.40
CA ARG A 1075 31.56 -24.87 36.22
C ARG A 1075 30.63 -24.44 37.34
N LYS A 1076 30.94 -23.34 38.04
CA LYS A 1076 30.12 -22.77 39.12
C LYS A 1076 28.74 -22.35 38.58
N GLU A 1077 28.74 -21.69 37.44
CA GLU A 1077 27.53 -21.13 36.81
C GLU A 1077 26.61 -22.20 36.20
N CYS A 1078 27.18 -23.34 35.78
CA CYS A 1078 26.46 -24.49 35.26
C CYS A 1078 26.11 -25.55 36.32
N PHE A 1079 26.59 -25.39 37.55
CA PHE A 1079 26.38 -26.39 38.61
C PHE A 1079 24.88 -26.58 38.90
N LYS A 1080 24.38 -27.80 38.66
CA LYS A 1080 22.96 -28.18 38.80
C LYS A 1080 22.00 -27.34 37.93
N SER A 1081 22.50 -26.69 36.87
CA SER A 1081 21.65 -25.94 35.94
C SER A 1081 20.67 -26.87 35.22
N LYS A 1082 19.42 -26.41 35.08
CA LYS A 1082 18.40 -27.06 34.23
C LYS A 1082 18.26 -26.38 32.87
N ASN A 1083 18.99 -25.28 32.63
CA ASN A 1083 18.94 -24.55 31.36
C ASN A 1083 19.80 -25.28 30.32
N ILE A 1084 19.16 -25.97 29.38
CA ILE A 1084 19.86 -26.74 28.34
C ILE A 1084 20.77 -25.85 27.50
N ARG A 1085 20.33 -24.64 27.11
CA ARG A 1085 21.16 -23.72 26.30
C ARG A 1085 22.44 -23.35 27.03
N LYS A 1086 22.35 -23.10 28.34
CA LYS A 1086 23.48 -22.82 29.21
C LYS A 1086 24.51 -23.94 29.24
N LEU A 1087 24.03 -25.18 29.33
CA LEU A 1087 24.88 -26.35 29.33
C LEU A 1087 25.55 -26.56 27.97
N LEU A 1088 24.85 -26.30 26.86
CA LEU A 1088 25.43 -26.37 25.52
C LEU A 1088 26.51 -25.30 25.29
N SER A 1089 26.28 -24.04 25.68
CA SER A 1089 27.32 -23.00 25.59
C SER A 1089 28.53 -23.34 26.47
N ALA A 1090 28.32 -23.93 27.66
CA ALA A 1090 29.42 -24.42 28.49
C ALA A 1090 30.19 -25.57 27.86
N THR A 1091 29.52 -26.50 27.17
CA THR A 1091 30.17 -27.57 26.41
C THR A 1091 31.13 -27.00 25.37
N LYS A 1092 30.77 -25.94 24.65
CA LYS A 1092 31.67 -25.28 23.69
C LYS A 1092 32.94 -24.73 24.35
N VAL A 1093 32.82 -24.13 25.54
CA VAL A 1093 33.98 -23.65 26.30
C VAL A 1093 34.87 -24.82 26.73
N TYR A 1094 34.28 -25.91 27.25
CA TYR A 1094 35.06 -27.08 27.65
C TYR A 1094 35.75 -27.77 26.47
N PHE A 1095 35.05 -27.89 25.34
CA PHE A 1095 35.62 -28.39 24.09
C PHE A 1095 36.76 -27.48 23.62
N GLY A 1096 36.56 -26.16 23.56
CA GLY A 1096 37.64 -25.23 23.18
C GLY A 1096 38.88 -25.33 24.08
N MET A 1097 38.72 -25.62 25.38
CA MET A 1097 39.85 -25.81 26.30
C MET A 1097 40.67 -27.08 26.04
N THR A 1098 40.21 -28.01 25.18
CA THR A 1098 40.98 -29.21 24.84
C THR A 1098 42.17 -28.92 23.92
N SER A 1099 42.17 -27.76 23.24
CA SER A 1099 43.28 -27.28 22.40
C SER A 1099 44.50 -26.76 23.18
N LEU A 1100 44.40 -26.64 24.51
CA LEU A 1100 45.50 -26.19 25.37
C LEU A 1100 46.61 -27.26 25.46
N GLN A 1101 47.85 -26.92 25.09
CA GLN A 1101 49.00 -27.82 25.20
C GLN A 1101 49.39 -28.05 26.67
N GLU A 1102 49.60 -29.31 27.05
CA GLU A 1102 50.10 -29.78 28.37
C GLU A 1102 49.54 -29.08 29.63
N SER A 1103 48.24 -28.73 29.65
CA SER A 1103 47.60 -28.02 30.77
C SER A 1103 46.76 -28.93 31.68
N GLN A 1104 46.80 -28.71 33.00
CA GLN A 1104 45.86 -29.36 33.95
C GLN A 1104 44.40 -28.98 33.67
N VAL A 1105 44.17 -27.87 32.97
CA VAL A 1105 42.83 -27.40 32.60
C VAL A 1105 42.25 -28.25 31.47
N LYS A 1106 43.07 -28.70 30.50
CA LYS A 1106 42.67 -29.65 29.45
C LYS A 1106 42.11 -30.93 30.06
N THR A 1107 42.85 -31.54 31.00
CA THR A 1107 42.39 -32.74 31.72
C THR A 1107 41.07 -32.51 32.46
N LYS A 1108 40.91 -31.37 33.14
CA LYS A 1108 39.68 -31.00 33.85
C LYS A 1108 38.48 -30.78 32.91
N ALA A 1109 38.71 -30.20 31.73
CA ALA A 1109 37.69 -29.97 30.72
C ALA A 1109 37.17 -31.29 30.14
N ILE A 1110 38.08 -32.20 29.77
CA ILE A 1110 37.71 -33.55 29.31
C ILE A 1110 36.96 -34.31 30.42
N GLN A 1111 37.42 -34.23 31.67
CA GLN A 1111 36.70 -34.79 32.83
C GLN A 1111 35.26 -34.27 32.94
N GLN A 1112 35.07 -32.98 32.72
CA GLN A 1112 33.78 -32.31 32.81
C GLN A 1112 32.86 -32.71 31.64
N MET A 1113 33.39 -32.81 30.42
CA MET A 1113 32.68 -33.34 29.24
C MET A 1113 32.26 -34.80 29.45
N LEU A 1114 33.17 -35.68 29.90
CA LEU A 1114 32.83 -37.06 30.26
C LEU A 1114 31.74 -37.15 31.33
N SER A 1115 31.69 -36.19 32.28
CA SER A 1115 30.59 -36.13 33.24
C SER A 1115 29.24 -35.72 32.62
N TYR A 1116 29.26 -34.96 31.51
CA TYR A 1116 28.07 -34.55 30.78
C TYR A 1116 27.53 -35.63 29.84
N LEU A 1117 28.34 -36.61 29.43
CA LEU A 1117 27.87 -37.82 28.72
C LEU A 1117 26.84 -38.64 29.52
N VAL A 1118 26.73 -38.41 30.84
CA VAL A 1118 25.71 -39.01 31.71
C VAL A 1118 24.76 -37.98 32.31
N HIS A 1119 24.61 -36.81 31.66
CA HIS A 1119 23.68 -35.78 32.09
C HIS A 1119 22.22 -36.22 31.97
N ALA A 1120 21.32 -35.64 32.76
CA ALA A 1120 19.89 -35.99 32.73
C ALA A 1120 19.19 -35.63 31.39
N PHE A 1121 19.76 -34.70 30.62
CA PHE A 1121 19.19 -34.24 29.35
C PHE A 1121 19.88 -34.91 28.16
N PRO A 1122 19.17 -35.71 27.33
CA PRO A 1122 19.76 -36.39 26.17
C PRO A 1122 20.47 -35.45 25.19
N ARG A 1123 19.89 -34.26 24.95
CA ARG A 1123 20.48 -33.25 24.05
C ARG A 1123 21.87 -32.80 24.46
N VAL A 1124 22.15 -32.70 25.76
CA VAL A 1124 23.49 -32.33 26.26
C VAL A 1124 24.46 -33.49 26.05
N ARG A 1125 24.00 -34.75 26.20
CA ARG A 1125 24.83 -35.93 26.00
C ARG A 1125 25.27 -36.08 24.54
N MET A 1126 24.33 -35.90 23.60
CA MET A 1126 24.61 -35.96 22.16
C MET A 1126 25.57 -34.85 21.73
N GLU A 1127 25.36 -33.61 22.16
CA GLU A 1127 26.30 -32.52 21.84
C GLU A 1127 27.71 -32.85 22.35
N VAL A 1128 27.81 -33.37 23.57
CA VAL A 1128 29.12 -33.68 24.17
C VAL A 1128 29.79 -34.85 23.47
N SER A 1129 29.05 -35.88 23.02
CA SER A 1129 29.62 -36.95 22.22
C SER A 1129 30.16 -36.44 20.89
N ASP A 1130 29.43 -35.56 20.21
CA ASP A 1130 29.84 -34.99 18.92
C ASP A 1130 31.11 -34.14 19.07
N GLN A 1131 31.19 -33.33 20.14
CA GLN A 1131 32.37 -32.52 20.44
C GLN A 1131 33.57 -33.37 20.86
N LEU A 1132 33.36 -34.46 21.63
CA LEU A 1132 34.45 -35.39 21.98
C LEU A 1132 34.96 -36.17 20.77
N TYR A 1133 34.07 -36.56 19.85
CA TYR A 1133 34.45 -37.16 18.57
C TYR A 1133 35.34 -36.19 17.78
N THR A 1134 34.87 -34.94 17.60
CA THR A 1134 35.64 -33.89 16.92
C THR A 1134 37.01 -33.68 17.54
N TYR A 1135 37.12 -33.70 18.87
CA TYR A 1135 38.40 -33.60 19.57
C TYR A 1135 39.34 -34.76 19.18
N ILE A 1136 38.86 -36.00 19.22
CA ILE A 1136 39.68 -37.19 18.89
C ILE A 1136 40.10 -37.17 17.42
N SER A 1137 39.21 -36.78 16.51
CA SER A 1137 39.50 -36.70 15.07
C SER A 1137 40.51 -35.62 14.68
N VAL A 1138 40.79 -34.66 15.57
CA VAL A 1138 41.74 -33.55 15.33
C VAL A 1138 43.09 -33.80 16.03
N LEU A 1139 43.26 -34.91 16.75
CA LEU A 1139 44.56 -35.29 17.33
C LEU A 1139 45.56 -35.60 16.21
N ASP A 1140 46.80 -35.12 16.37
CA ASP A 1140 47.89 -35.43 15.44
C ASP A 1140 48.25 -36.93 15.46
N GLU A 1141 48.82 -37.47 14.38
CA GLU A 1141 49.20 -38.90 14.28
C GLU A 1141 50.11 -39.38 15.44
N GLU A 1142 50.87 -38.46 16.05
CA GLU A 1142 51.73 -38.73 17.20
C GLU A 1142 50.99 -38.79 18.55
N GLU A 1143 49.80 -38.18 18.65
CA GLU A 1143 48.93 -38.21 19.83
C GLU A 1143 47.88 -39.34 19.77
N MET A 1144 47.73 -39.99 18.61
CA MET A 1144 46.86 -41.15 18.44
C MET A 1144 47.45 -42.41 19.08
N THR A 1145 46.73 -42.96 20.06
CA THR A 1145 47.03 -44.24 20.72
C THR A 1145 45.94 -45.27 20.42
N ASP A 1146 46.23 -46.56 20.60
CA ASP A 1146 45.22 -47.63 20.54
C ASP A 1146 44.01 -47.32 21.45
N GLY A 1147 44.26 -46.68 22.60
CA GLY A 1147 43.21 -46.25 23.53
C GLY A 1147 42.33 -45.12 23.01
N THR A 1148 42.87 -44.14 22.28
CA THR A 1148 42.07 -43.07 21.67
C THR A 1148 41.25 -43.58 20.48
N MET A 1149 41.75 -44.56 19.73
CA MET A 1149 40.99 -45.22 18.66
C MET A 1149 39.80 -46.01 19.22
N GLU A 1150 40.01 -46.77 20.31
CA GLU A 1150 38.93 -47.47 21.02
C GLU A 1150 37.91 -46.48 21.62
N ALA A 1151 38.37 -45.33 22.12
CA ALA A 1151 37.49 -44.28 22.61
C ALA A 1151 36.60 -43.68 21.49
N GLU A 1152 37.13 -43.52 20.28
CA GLU A 1152 36.39 -43.03 19.11
C GLU A 1152 35.27 -44.01 18.71
N GLU A 1153 35.56 -45.31 18.66
CA GLU A 1153 34.57 -46.36 18.39
C GLU A 1153 33.46 -46.37 19.45
N ILE A 1154 33.81 -46.21 20.73
CA ILE A 1154 32.83 -46.14 21.82
C ILE A 1154 31.97 -44.87 21.69
N ILE A 1155 32.57 -43.72 21.37
CA ILE A 1155 31.84 -42.45 21.25
C ILE A 1155 30.86 -42.48 20.08
N THR A 1156 31.25 -43.03 18.93
CA THR A 1156 30.41 -43.08 17.72
C THR A 1156 29.42 -44.25 17.72
N GLY A 1157 29.79 -45.39 18.32
CA GLY A 1157 28.96 -46.60 18.37
C GLY A 1157 27.92 -46.63 19.50
N THR A 1158 27.96 -45.68 20.44
CA THR A 1158 27.03 -45.62 21.58
C THR A 1158 25.84 -44.70 21.30
N ASP A 1159 24.61 -45.18 21.51
CA ASP A 1159 23.43 -44.30 21.55
C ASP A 1159 23.41 -43.49 22.87
N TRP A 1160 23.97 -42.28 22.82
CA TRP A 1160 23.99 -41.36 23.96
C TRP A 1160 22.61 -40.83 24.35
N SER A 1161 21.54 -41.12 23.60
CA SER A 1161 20.17 -40.80 23.99
C SER A 1161 19.56 -41.84 24.95
N ALA A 1162 20.19 -43.01 25.10
CA ALA A 1162 19.74 -44.14 25.91
C ALA A 1162 19.68 -43.87 27.43
N ARG A 1163 19.22 -44.86 28.22
CA ARG A 1163 18.98 -44.70 29.66
C ARG A 1163 20.29 -44.65 30.43
N LEU A 1164 20.34 -43.81 31.47
CA LEU A 1164 21.55 -43.62 32.30
C LEU A 1164 22.21 -44.91 32.82
N PRO A 1165 21.49 -45.97 33.25
CA PRO A 1165 22.11 -47.22 33.67
C PRO A 1165 22.90 -47.95 32.57
N GLU A 1166 22.53 -47.76 31.31
CA GLU A 1166 23.15 -48.40 30.14
C GLU A 1166 24.43 -47.65 29.71
N ILE A 1167 24.39 -46.31 29.73
CA ILE A 1167 25.51 -45.46 29.28
C ILE A 1167 26.57 -45.18 30.35
N LYS A 1168 26.23 -45.32 31.65
CA LYS A 1168 27.18 -45.06 32.76
C LYS A 1168 28.41 -45.98 32.73
N PRO A 1169 28.27 -47.31 32.58
CA PRO A 1169 29.41 -48.22 32.47
C PRO A 1169 30.26 -47.95 31.23
N ILE A 1170 29.62 -47.63 30.10
CA ILE A 1170 30.27 -47.32 28.82
C ILE A 1170 31.14 -46.06 28.95
N ARG A 1171 30.57 -44.96 29.47
CA ARG A 1171 31.32 -43.72 29.74
C ARG A 1171 32.48 -43.95 30.70
N ASP A 1172 32.31 -44.81 31.71
CA ASP A 1172 33.38 -45.06 32.69
C ASP A 1172 34.64 -45.71 32.08
N GLN A 1173 34.53 -46.39 30.94
CA GLN A 1173 35.66 -46.94 30.17
C GLN A 1173 36.50 -45.80 29.55
N LEU A 1174 35.85 -44.74 29.07
CA LEU A 1174 36.50 -43.59 28.41
C LEU A 1174 37.51 -42.85 29.30
N TYR A 1175 37.40 -42.90 30.63
CA TYR A 1175 38.39 -42.28 31.52
C TYR A 1175 39.77 -42.90 31.36
N GLY A 1176 39.84 -44.24 31.31
CA GLY A 1176 41.11 -44.96 31.13
C GLY A 1176 41.67 -44.78 29.72
N LEU A 1177 40.79 -44.87 28.71
CA LEU A 1177 41.15 -44.77 27.29
C LEU A 1177 41.67 -43.39 26.89
N LEU A 1178 41.15 -42.31 27.49
CA LEU A 1178 41.61 -40.93 27.24
C LEU A 1178 42.72 -40.47 28.19
N ASN A 1179 43.28 -41.37 29.02
CA ASN A 1179 44.32 -41.06 30.01
C ASN A 1179 43.92 -39.93 31.00
N VAL A 1180 42.65 -39.90 31.42
CA VAL A 1180 42.09 -38.89 32.32
C VAL A 1180 41.66 -39.56 33.64
N PRO A 1181 42.09 -39.06 34.81
CA PRO A 1181 41.77 -39.71 36.08
C PRO A 1181 40.25 -39.78 36.32
N LYS A 1182 39.75 -40.95 36.74
CA LYS A 1182 38.33 -41.10 37.11
C LYS A 1182 38.03 -40.22 38.34
N PRO A 1183 36.91 -39.45 38.37
CA PRO A 1183 36.55 -38.63 39.52
C PRO A 1183 36.39 -39.50 40.78
N ILE A 1184 37.20 -39.24 41.80
CA ILE A 1184 37.06 -39.91 43.10
C ILE A 1184 35.82 -39.34 43.79
N LEU A 1185 34.77 -40.15 43.92
CA LEU A 1185 33.62 -39.83 44.75
C LEU A 1185 34.12 -39.70 46.20
N LYS A 1186 34.27 -38.47 46.70
CA LYS A 1186 34.38 -38.28 48.15
C LYS A 1186 33.10 -38.83 48.77
N PRO A 1187 33.17 -39.80 49.69
CA PRO A 1187 31.98 -40.28 50.38
C PRO A 1187 31.30 -39.07 51.04
N ALA A 1188 29.99 -38.99 50.89
CA ALA A 1188 29.19 -37.93 51.49
C ALA A 1188 29.53 -37.86 52.98
N VAL A 1189 30.15 -36.76 53.42
CA VAL A 1189 30.14 -36.39 54.83
C VAL A 1189 28.67 -36.14 55.13
N LYS A 1190 28.06 -37.03 55.93
CA LYS A 1190 26.74 -36.78 56.50
C LYS A 1190 26.78 -35.42 57.22
N LYS A 1191 26.11 -34.43 56.64
CA LYS A 1191 25.54 -33.29 57.37
C LYS A 1191 24.09 -33.17 56.94
#